data_AF-A0A2G2ZR81-F1
#
_entry.id   AF-A0A2G2ZR81-F1
#
_cell.length_a   1.000
_cell.length_b   1.000
_cell.length_c   1.000
_cell.angle_alpha   90.00
_cell.angle_beta   90.00
_cell.angle_gamma   90.00
#
_symmetry.space_group_name_H-M   'P 1'
#
loop_
_entity.id
_entity.type
_entity.pdbx_description
1 polymer ?
#
loop_
_entity_poly.entity_id
_entity_poly.type
_entity_poly.pdbx_seq_one_letter_code
_entity_poly.pdbx_strand_id
1 'polypeptide(L)'
;MLKMLSKMAMCKSHGQDSSYFIGWQEYEKNPYDPIQNPSGIIQMGLAENQVLVSFMAEIRRKKVKFDPKNLVLTAGSTSANETLIFCLAEPGEALLIPTPYYPGFDRDLKWRTGAEIVPIHCYSSNNFRITESALEEAYEQAQKLNLTVKGVFITNPSNPLGTTMSHDELNILITFAMAKNIHIVSDEIYAGTVFDSPKFISIMEALIDRKLEKSKMWNQVHIVSSLSKDLGLPGFRIGMIYSNNETLIAAATKMSSFGLISSQTQYLLSKILGDRKFIKRYIKENKKQLIHRREMLASGLANSGIKCLESNAGLFCFIDMRDLLKSNTFEAEMELWKKIISDVGLNVSPGSSCHCSEPVCIVLFSLYSILRKQPSLVNVYFGAKIAQVRSRQQDAFCFDRFVPSPSWILKAWETSDDEIYASGGLDAVVFVRLIVFSFRILSIAAIVCNFLVLPLNYFGKEMQRHQVPAETLEAFTIVNVEEGSRWLWAHCFALYLVSCCACFLLYLEYRSITRMRLAYFTSSVSNPSYFTVLVRAIPWSREESYSGTVTRFFSNFYASSFLSHQIVYRSGSVQKLVTDAGKMCKILKLTPRELHIGSHSMRCGLCGTTSSFNVLPMDEEGDKGRSDFGGADLRKKECAAALVFFRNRYAALVASQSLQSRNPMTWVTNLSPEPGDMYWSNICVPYRLLWIRKIAILVASMALVAFFVAPVSLTQGLVHLDKLQRTFPFLKGVLKRKGMSQLATGYLPSVVLIIFMYMVPPIMLLFSTLEGSISRSGRKRSASIKVLCFLIWNVFFGNILSGSVIERFSKIFKDVTYLLATAVPSTATFFMTYVLTSGWASLSIELMQPFGLLRNLFYRFILRNNDVTTYGTYTFPYHTEVPRILLFGLFGFVYSTLCPLILPFLLVYFSLAYLVYRNQILNVYVTKYETGGTYWPIVHNTTIFSMVLMQVIAMAVFGLKKSTVASSFVIPLIILTLLFNEYCRQRFQPLFKHIPAQILIEMDRQDEQDGKMKDIHEKLKLAYTQFKCKSRTLGDPMPPDHNNCRLEDLELKPGKSPVHLSA
;
A
#
# COMPACT_ATOMS: atom_id res chain seq x y z
N MET A 1 -17.57 -12.31 41.83
CA MET A 1 -17.17 -11.04 42.49
C MET A 1 -15.92 -10.54 41.78
N LEU A 2 -15.99 -9.41 41.06
CA LEU A 2 -14.81 -8.84 40.37
C LEU A 2 -13.72 -8.55 41.39
N LYS A 3 -12.50 -9.05 41.18
CA LYS A 3 -11.33 -8.66 41.98
C LYS A 3 -11.02 -7.20 41.64
N MET A 4 -11.18 -6.30 42.60
CA MET A 4 -11.01 -4.84 42.38
C MET A 4 -9.52 -4.46 42.24
N LEU A 5 -8.61 -5.19 42.90
CA LEU A 5 -7.16 -4.97 42.81
C LEU A 5 -6.45 -6.15 42.14
N SER A 6 -5.23 -5.94 41.66
CA SER A 6 -4.41 -6.98 41.05
C SER A 6 -4.08 -8.10 42.04
N LYS A 7 -3.78 -9.30 41.55
CA LYS A 7 -3.39 -10.45 42.39
C LYS A 7 -2.14 -10.13 43.19
N MET A 8 -1.21 -9.35 42.63
CA MET A 8 -0.03 -8.88 43.32
C MET A 8 -0.38 -7.97 44.50
N ALA A 9 -1.29 -7.01 44.32
CA ALA A 9 -1.72 -6.13 45.40
C ALA A 9 -2.42 -6.87 46.55
N MET A 10 -3.05 -8.02 46.27
CA MET A 10 -3.75 -8.85 47.26
C MET A 10 -2.92 -10.05 47.79
N CYS A 11 -1.68 -10.23 47.33
CA CYS A 11 -0.88 -11.42 47.64
C CYS A 11 -0.40 -11.40 49.09
N LYS A 12 -0.80 -12.36 49.95
CA LYS A 12 -0.40 -12.38 51.38
C LYS A 12 1.07 -12.72 51.63
N SER A 13 1.77 -13.38 50.71
CA SER A 13 3.19 -13.71 50.87
C SER A 13 4.01 -12.45 50.60
N HIS A 14 4.30 -11.69 51.65
CA HIS A 14 4.94 -10.39 51.53
C HIS A 14 6.39 -10.44 51.99
N GLY A 15 7.26 -9.67 51.34
CA GLY A 15 8.63 -9.44 51.82
C GLY A 15 8.68 -8.83 53.23
N GLN A 16 7.58 -8.22 53.72
CA GLN A 16 7.46 -7.67 55.07
C GLN A 16 7.31 -8.72 56.18
N ASP A 17 7.02 -9.98 55.85
CA ASP A 17 7.10 -11.09 56.82
C ASP A 17 8.56 -11.53 57.04
N SER A 18 9.51 -10.92 56.32
CA SER A 18 10.94 -11.08 56.55
C SER A 18 11.39 -10.29 57.77
N SER A 19 12.37 -10.84 58.48
CA SER A 19 13.08 -10.13 59.56
C SER A 19 13.66 -8.78 59.12
N TYR A 20 13.90 -8.57 57.83
CA TYR A 20 14.34 -7.31 57.24
C TYR A 20 13.40 -6.12 57.55
N PHE A 21 12.10 -6.35 57.74
CA PHE A 21 11.12 -5.28 57.98
C PHE A 21 10.61 -5.18 59.41
N ILE A 22 11.18 -5.92 60.37
CA ILE A 22 10.76 -5.87 61.80
C ILE A 22 10.86 -4.44 62.35
N GLY A 23 11.93 -3.70 62.02
CA GLY A 23 12.09 -2.32 62.45
C GLY A 23 11.00 -1.37 61.94
N TRP A 24 10.46 -1.65 60.74
CA TRP A 24 9.32 -0.89 60.19
C TRP A 24 8.02 -1.23 60.93
N GLN A 25 7.79 -2.51 61.23
CA GLN A 25 6.61 -2.96 61.99
C GLN A 25 6.59 -2.38 63.42
N GLU A 26 7.74 -2.31 64.08
CA GLU A 26 7.85 -1.70 65.41
C GLU A 26 7.64 -0.18 65.36
N TYR A 27 8.13 0.49 64.32
CA TYR A 27 7.79 1.89 64.05
C TYR A 27 6.27 2.10 63.92
N GLU A 28 5.57 1.28 63.14
CA GLU A 28 4.11 1.42 62.94
C GLU A 28 3.32 1.29 64.24
N LYS A 29 3.83 0.48 65.20
CA LYS A 29 3.24 0.33 66.54
C LYS A 29 3.56 1.50 67.47
N ASN A 30 4.72 2.16 67.31
CA ASN A 30 5.19 3.23 68.20
C ASN A 30 5.85 4.39 67.44
N PRO A 31 5.10 5.19 66.66
CA PRO A 31 5.68 6.28 65.86
C PRO A 31 6.05 7.49 66.71
N TYR A 32 7.19 8.12 66.43
CA TYR A 32 7.59 9.39 67.04
C TYR A 32 6.65 10.54 66.68
N ASP A 33 6.25 11.32 67.67
CA ASP A 33 5.60 12.63 67.51
C ASP A 33 6.23 13.64 68.49
N PRO A 34 6.65 14.84 68.04
CA PRO A 34 7.39 15.78 68.88
C PRO A 34 6.60 16.29 70.10
N ILE A 35 5.27 16.16 70.12
CA ILE A 35 4.40 16.64 71.19
C ILE A 35 3.67 15.47 71.87
N GLN A 36 3.12 14.55 71.10
CA GLN A 36 2.26 13.45 71.59
C GLN A 36 3.06 12.18 71.94
N ASN A 37 4.22 11.95 71.34
CA ASN A 37 5.05 10.76 71.60
C ASN A 37 6.55 11.03 71.34
N PRO A 38 7.21 11.86 72.17
CA PRO A 38 8.60 12.28 71.94
C PRO A 38 9.62 11.14 72.16
N SER A 39 9.18 10.00 72.69
CA SER A 39 9.96 8.77 72.84
C SER A 39 9.70 7.73 71.75
N GLY A 40 8.82 8.02 70.79
CA GLY A 40 8.49 7.09 69.72
C GLY A 40 9.65 6.89 68.75
N ILE A 41 9.51 5.89 67.88
CA ILE A 41 10.51 5.53 66.88
C ILE A 41 10.43 6.52 65.72
N ILE A 42 11.56 7.15 65.40
CA ILE A 42 11.65 8.10 64.30
C ILE A 42 11.84 7.33 62.99
N GLN A 43 10.86 7.41 62.09
CA GLN A 43 11.05 7.03 60.69
C GLN A 43 11.47 8.25 59.87
N MET A 44 12.72 8.24 59.42
CA MET A 44 13.36 9.34 58.69
C MET A 44 12.68 9.73 57.37
N GLY A 45 11.74 8.93 56.86
CA GLY A 45 11.01 9.19 55.60
C GLY A 45 9.64 9.90 55.71
N LEU A 46 9.10 10.18 56.91
CA LEU A 46 7.76 10.80 57.04
C LEU A 46 7.73 12.32 56.87
N ALA A 47 8.84 13.02 57.12
CA ALA A 47 8.87 14.48 57.08
C ALA A 47 8.51 15.04 55.69
N GLU A 48 8.84 14.30 54.63
CA GLU A 48 8.57 14.70 53.24
C GLU A 48 7.10 14.60 52.87
N ASN A 49 6.43 13.50 53.27
CA ASN A 49 5.02 13.29 52.99
C ASN A 49 4.17 14.41 53.57
N GLN A 50 4.48 14.86 54.80
CA GLN A 50 3.75 15.97 55.46
C GLN A 50 3.83 17.28 54.67
N VAL A 51 5.03 17.61 54.18
CA VAL A 51 5.25 18.86 53.45
C VAL A 51 4.61 18.79 52.05
N LEU A 52 4.66 17.62 51.40
CA LEU A 52 4.05 17.36 50.09
C LEU A 52 2.52 17.37 50.13
N VAL A 53 1.87 16.71 51.09
CA VAL A 53 0.40 16.76 51.20
C VAL A 53 -0.10 18.17 51.47
N SER A 54 0.66 18.95 52.23
CA SER A 54 0.35 20.36 52.47
C SER A 54 0.46 21.20 51.20
N PHE A 55 1.48 20.93 50.36
CA PHE A 55 1.62 21.57 49.06
C PHE A 55 0.46 21.18 48.13
N MET A 56 0.11 19.89 48.07
CA MET A 56 -1.04 19.38 47.29
C MET A 56 -2.36 20.03 47.71
N ALA A 57 -2.56 20.25 49.01
CA ALA A 57 -3.72 20.99 49.53
C ALA A 57 -3.67 22.46 49.11
N GLU A 58 -2.51 23.12 49.19
CA GLU A 58 -2.34 24.54 48.82
C GLU A 58 -2.67 24.79 47.33
N ILE A 59 -2.16 23.97 46.41
CA ILE A 59 -2.47 24.10 44.96
C ILE A 59 -3.95 23.85 44.67
N ARG A 60 -4.63 23.07 45.52
CA ARG A 60 -6.10 22.84 45.52
C ARG A 60 -6.85 23.82 46.43
N ARG A 61 -6.25 24.99 46.73
CA ARG A 61 -6.87 26.07 47.50
C ARG A 61 -7.42 25.65 48.87
N LYS A 62 -6.81 24.63 49.47
CA LYS A 62 -7.19 23.99 50.74
C LYS A 62 -8.62 23.45 50.79
N LYS A 63 -9.24 23.21 49.63
CA LYS A 63 -10.55 22.56 49.56
C LYS A 63 -10.50 21.06 49.83
N VAL A 64 -9.36 20.43 49.58
CA VAL A 64 -9.11 19.02 49.87
C VAL A 64 -8.01 18.90 50.91
N LYS A 65 -8.25 18.10 51.95
CA LYS A 65 -7.25 17.71 52.95
C LYS A 65 -6.72 16.32 52.61
N PHE A 66 -5.41 16.18 52.56
CA PHE A 66 -4.73 14.92 52.26
C PHE A 66 -4.02 14.40 53.50
N ASP A 67 -4.13 13.09 53.76
CA ASP A 67 -3.41 12.42 54.84
C ASP A 67 -2.00 12.02 54.36
N PRO A 68 -0.90 12.38 55.07
CA PRO A 68 0.46 11.93 54.75
C PRO A 68 0.63 10.41 54.63
N LYS A 69 -0.19 9.63 55.35
CA LYS A 69 -0.14 8.15 55.33
C LYS A 69 -0.69 7.56 54.03
N ASN A 70 -1.54 8.31 53.33
CA ASN A 70 -2.19 7.91 52.09
C ASN A 70 -1.39 8.34 50.84
N LEU A 71 -0.13 8.75 51.02
CA LEU A 71 0.74 9.25 49.96
C LEU A 71 1.94 8.29 49.74
N VAL A 72 2.17 7.91 48.49
CA VAL A 72 3.35 7.13 48.08
C VAL A 72 4.21 7.94 47.13
N LEU A 73 5.51 8.01 47.42
CA LEU A 73 6.49 8.68 46.57
C LEU A 73 7.08 7.71 45.54
N THR A 74 7.34 8.22 44.33
CA THR A 74 7.88 7.46 43.19
C THR A 74 8.85 8.32 42.36
N ALA A 75 9.65 7.70 41.50
CA ALA A 75 10.61 8.36 40.61
C ALA A 75 9.96 9.12 39.41
N GLY A 76 9.03 10.03 39.72
CA GLY A 76 8.27 10.83 38.76
C GLY A 76 6.90 10.23 38.42
N SER A 77 6.00 11.03 37.82
CA SER A 77 4.63 10.57 37.49
C SER A 77 4.57 9.39 36.54
N THR A 78 5.55 9.21 35.64
CA THR A 78 5.63 8.00 34.81
C THR A 78 5.75 6.75 35.69
N SER A 79 6.60 6.77 36.71
CA SER A 79 6.72 5.67 37.68
C SER A 79 5.46 5.53 38.53
N ALA A 80 4.83 6.66 38.90
CA ALA A 80 3.59 6.68 39.66
C ALA A 80 2.44 6.00 38.90
N ASN A 81 2.21 6.43 37.65
CA ASN A 81 1.19 5.89 36.76
C ASN A 81 1.41 4.40 36.53
N GLU A 82 2.63 4.01 36.19
CA GLU A 82 3.00 2.61 35.97
C GLU A 82 2.76 1.76 37.22
N THR A 83 3.26 2.19 38.39
CA THR A 83 3.07 1.48 39.67
C THR A 83 1.59 1.36 40.04
N LEU A 84 0.83 2.43 39.84
CA LEU A 84 -0.60 2.45 40.12
C LEU A 84 -1.35 1.45 39.24
N ILE A 85 -1.06 1.41 37.94
CA ILE A 85 -1.71 0.45 37.04
C ILE A 85 -1.29 -0.98 37.36
N PHE A 86 -0.03 -1.20 37.74
CA PHE A 86 0.46 -2.50 38.20
C PHE A 86 -0.28 -3.01 39.46
N CYS A 87 -0.74 -2.10 40.33
CA CYS A 87 -1.57 -2.44 41.48
C CYS A 87 -3.07 -2.62 41.15
N LEU A 88 -3.55 -2.00 40.08
CA LEU A 88 -4.97 -1.98 39.72
C LEU A 88 -5.37 -3.06 38.72
N ALA A 89 -4.53 -3.35 37.73
CA ALA A 89 -4.88 -4.13 36.55
C ALA A 89 -3.90 -5.29 36.29
N GLU A 90 -4.38 -6.29 35.57
CA GLU A 90 -3.65 -7.47 35.12
C GLU A 90 -3.63 -7.57 33.58
N PRO A 91 -2.75 -8.42 33.00
CA PRO A 91 -2.82 -8.74 31.58
C PRO A 91 -4.22 -9.24 31.17
N GLY A 92 -4.81 -8.60 30.16
CA GLY A 92 -6.19 -8.85 29.70
C GLY A 92 -7.25 -7.94 30.33
N GLU A 93 -6.85 -7.02 31.19
CA GLU A 93 -7.70 -5.96 31.75
C GLU A 93 -7.37 -4.60 31.11
N ALA A 94 -8.29 -3.63 31.18
CA ALA A 94 -8.16 -2.37 30.45
C ALA A 94 -8.55 -1.12 31.24
N LEU A 95 -7.98 0.01 30.82
CA LEU A 95 -8.35 1.35 31.27
C LEU A 95 -8.95 2.15 30.11
N LEU A 96 -10.00 2.91 30.41
CA LEU A 96 -10.61 3.84 29.45
C LEU A 96 -9.92 5.20 29.53
N ILE A 97 -9.48 5.77 28.40
CA ILE A 97 -8.70 7.02 28.38
C ILE A 97 -9.23 8.01 27.32
N PRO A 98 -9.60 9.25 27.69
CA PRO A 98 -10.09 10.24 26.73
C PRO A 98 -9.01 10.64 25.72
N THR A 99 -9.36 10.65 24.43
CA THR A 99 -8.50 11.18 23.37
C THR A 99 -8.81 12.66 23.12
N PRO A 100 -7.82 13.50 22.78
CA PRO A 100 -6.38 13.18 22.71
C PRO A 100 -5.74 13.03 24.09
N TYR A 101 -4.79 12.10 24.21
CA TYR A 101 -4.04 11.89 25.45
C TYR A 101 -2.52 11.97 25.24
N TYR A 102 -1.78 12.06 26.34
CA TYR A 102 -0.33 12.06 26.36
C TYR A 102 0.24 10.75 25.77
N PRO A 103 0.99 10.80 24.64
CA PRO A 103 1.43 9.60 23.92
C PRO A 103 2.31 8.66 24.74
N GLY A 104 2.94 9.16 25.81
CA GLY A 104 3.73 8.32 26.70
C GLY A 104 2.92 7.28 27.47
N PHE A 105 1.59 7.43 27.57
CA PHE A 105 0.74 6.46 28.28
C PHE A 105 0.74 5.07 27.65
N ASP A 106 0.93 4.93 26.34
CA ASP A 106 1.06 3.60 25.72
C ASP A 106 2.26 2.83 26.27
N ARG A 107 3.35 3.53 26.57
CA ARG A 107 4.53 2.96 27.22
C ARG A 107 4.28 2.79 28.72
N ASP A 108 3.88 3.88 29.37
CA ASP A 108 3.83 4.00 30.83
C ASP A 108 2.80 3.05 31.44
N LEU A 109 1.67 2.82 30.77
CA LEU A 109 0.58 2.01 31.32
C LEU A 109 0.57 0.57 30.81
N LYS A 110 1.08 0.28 29.60
CA LYS A 110 0.91 -1.06 28.98
C LYS A 110 2.13 -1.97 29.09
N TRP A 111 3.34 -1.44 28.85
CA TRP A 111 4.50 -2.29 28.52
C TRP A 111 4.89 -3.26 29.63
N ARG A 112 4.91 -2.80 30.88
CA ARG A 112 5.29 -3.64 32.03
C ARG A 112 4.09 -4.32 32.69
N THR A 113 2.92 -3.68 32.67
CA THR A 113 1.72 -4.17 33.37
C THR A 113 0.94 -5.21 32.54
N GLY A 114 1.05 -5.16 31.20
CA GLY A 114 0.21 -5.93 30.29
C GLY A 114 -1.24 -5.44 30.19
N ALA A 115 -1.59 -4.34 30.86
CA ALA A 115 -2.92 -3.73 30.75
C ALA A 115 -3.11 -3.09 29.36
N GLU A 116 -4.36 -3.07 28.90
CA GLU A 116 -4.74 -2.45 27.64
C GLU A 116 -5.34 -1.05 27.85
N ILE A 117 -5.23 -0.20 26.83
CA ILE A 117 -5.86 1.12 26.79
C ILE A 117 -7.00 1.03 25.77
N VAL A 118 -8.19 1.47 26.17
CA VAL A 118 -9.33 1.65 25.27
C VAL A 118 -9.67 3.14 25.21
N PRO A 119 -9.58 3.78 24.03
CA PRO A 119 -9.80 5.21 23.91
C PRO A 119 -11.28 5.58 24.12
N ILE A 120 -11.53 6.65 24.87
CA ILE A 120 -12.80 7.37 24.93
C ILE A 120 -12.72 8.47 23.86
N HIS A 121 -13.30 8.23 22.70
CA HIS A 121 -13.19 9.13 21.55
C HIS A 121 -13.91 10.45 21.82
N CYS A 122 -13.15 11.54 22.04
CA CYS A 122 -13.69 12.89 22.15
C CYS A 122 -13.34 13.70 20.89
N TYR A 123 -14.23 14.62 20.49
CA TYR A 123 -14.15 15.27 19.18
C TYR A 123 -13.94 16.79 19.31
N SER A 124 -13.31 17.40 18.30
CA SER A 124 -13.09 18.85 18.30
C SER A 124 -14.39 19.67 18.25
N SER A 125 -15.49 19.08 17.77
CA SER A 125 -16.80 19.74 17.68
C SER A 125 -17.37 20.18 19.03
N ASN A 126 -16.98 19.54 20.13
CA ASN A 126 -17.37 19.91 21.49
C ASN A 126 -16.18 20.32 22.37
N ASN A 127 -15.07 20.76 21.76
CA ASN A 127 -13.80 21.06 22.43
C ASN A 127 -13.22 19.87 23.21
N PHE A 128 -13.39 18.65 22.68
CA PHE A 128 -12.89 17.39 23.25
C PHE A 128 -13.42 17.10 24.67
N ARG A 129 -14.62 17.59 24.99
CA ARG A 129 -15.26 17.33 26.28
C ARG A 129 -15.76 15.90 26.36
N ILE A 130 -15.63 15.31 27.55
CA ILE A 130 -16.12 13.95 27.82
C ILE A 130 -17.64 13.96 27.87
N THR A 131 -18.25 12.95 27.25
CA THR A 131 -19.70 12.74 27.27
C THR A 131 -20.03 11.35 27.80
N GLU A 132 -21.25 11.18 28.32
CA GLU A 132 -21.74 9.88 28.80
C GLU A 132 -21.75 8.84 27.67
N SER A 133 -22.19 9.22 26.45
CA SER A 133 -22.17 8.34 25.27
C SER A 133 -20.77 7.81 24.97
N ALA A 134 -19.77 8.69 24.95
CA ALA A 134 -18.40 8.28 24.65
C ALA A 134 -17.83 7.33 25.71
N LEU A 135 -18.18 7.50 26.99
CA LEU A 135 -17.77 6.60 28.07
C LEU A 135 -18.42 5.21 27.92
N GLU A 136 -19.72 5.17 27.63
CA GLU A 136 -20.45 3.92 27.41
C GLU A 136 -19.95 3.19 26.15
N GLU A 137 -19.73 3.91 25.05
CA GLU A 137 -19.16 3.36 23.81
C GLU A 137 -17.78 2.72 24.04
N ALA A 138 -16.89 3.41 24.77
CA ALA A 138 -15.57 2.89 25.11
C ALA A 138 -15.67 1.65 26.01
N TYR A 139 -16.61 1.63 26.96
CA TYR A 139 -16.86 0.47 27.82
C TYR A 139 -17.39 -0.73 27.04
N GLU A 140 -18.37 -0.52 26.17
CA GLU A 140 -18.87 -1.54 25.26
C GLU A 140 -17.79 -2.05 24.31
N GLN A 141 -16.92 -1.17 23.82
CA GLN A 141 -15.78 -1.55 22.99
C GLN A 141 -14.81 -2.45 23.76
N ALA A 142 -14.49 -2.11 25.01
CA ALA A 142 -13.67 -2.96 25.87
C ALA A 142 -14.33 -4.34 26.07
N GLN A 143 -15.65 -4.38 26.31
CA GLN A 143 -16.40 -5.64 26.41
C GLN A 143 -16.37 -6.45 25.10
N LYS A 144 -16.49 -5.80 23.93
CA LYS A 144 -16.36 -6.44 22.60
C LYS A 144 -14.97 -7.05 22.40
N LEU A 145 -13.94 -6.45 22.96
CA LEU A 145 -12.56 -6.94 22.94
C LEU A 145 -12.28 -8.03 23.99
N ASN A 146 -13.28 -8.45 24.78
CA ASN A 146 -13.15 -9.36 25.93
C ASN A 146 -12.18 -8.83 27.01
N LEU A 147 -12.06 -7.51 27.12
CA LEU A 147 -11.27 -6.86 28.15
C LEU A 147 -12.16 -6.55 29.35
N THR A 148 -11.64 -6.79 30.54
CA THR A 148 -12.31 -6.36 31.77
C THR A 148 -11.89 -4.92 32.08
N VAL A 149 -12.83 -3.99 32.04
CA VAL A 149 -12.55 -2.58 32.37
C VAL A 149 -12.32 -2.43 33.86
N LYS A 150 -11.16 -1.89 34.23
CA LYS A 150 -10.74 -1.69 35.63
C LYS A 150 -10.93 -0.27 36.10
N GLY A 151 -10.92 0.69 35.19
CA GLY A 151 -11.12 2.08 35.53
C GLY A 151 -11.10 3.01 34.35
N VAL A 152 -11.41 4.26 34.63
CA VAL A 152 -11.19 5.38 33.74
C VAL A 152 -9.93 6.11 34.20
N PHE A 153 -9.01 6.36 33.27
CA PHE A 153 -7.80 7.13 33.52
C PHE A 153 -7.94 8.47 32.79
N ILE A 154 -7.92 9.56 33.55
CA ILE A 154 -7.99 10.93 33.03
C ILE A 154 -6.74 11.71 33.38
N THR A 155 -6.44 12.74 32.60
CA THR A 155 -5.46 13.78 32.97
C THR A 155 -6.23 15.08 33.12
N ASN A 156 -6.18 15.69 34.30
CA ASN A 156 -6.89 16.93 34.60
C ASN A 156 -6.01 17.85 35.48
N PRO A 157 -5.50 18.98 34.97
CA PRO A 157 -5.70 19.53 33.62
C PRO A 157 -5.17 18.62 32.48
N SER A 158 -5.87 18.61 31.35
CA SER A 158 -5.59 17.72 30.22
C SER A 158 -4.25 18.00 29.56
N ASN A 159 -3.54 16.94 29.17
CA ASN A 159 -2.39 16.94 28.27
C ASN A 159 -2.75 16.06 27.06
N PRO A 160 -2.88 16.62 25.84
CA PRO A 160 -2.24 17.86 25.35
C PRO A 160 -3.13 19.11 25.27
N LEU A 161 -4.35 19.12 25.81
CA LEU A 161 -5.31 20.21 25.52
C LEU A 161 -5.09 21.51 26.31
N GLY A 162 -4.63 21.42 27.55
CA GLY A 162 -4.37 22.57 28.42
C GLY A 162 -5.66 23.08 29.08
N THR A 163 -6.68 22.23 29.12
CA THR A 163 -7.99 22.54 29.64
C THR A 163 -8.25 21.81 30.95
N THR A 164 -8.91 22.45 31.90
CA THR A 164 -9.45 21.78 33.08
C THR A 164 -10.83 21.19 32.78
N MET A 165 -11.13 20.03 33.37
CA MET A 165 -12.47 19.47 33.34
C MET A 165 -13.45 20.31 34.17
N SER A 166 -14.67 20.46 33.68
CA SER A 166 -15.77 21.09 34.41
C SER A 166 -16.31 20.19 35.53
N HIS A 167 -17.06 20.79 36.45
CA HIS A 167 -17.73 20.06 37.52
C HIS A 167 -18.71 19.01 36.97
N ASP A 168 -19.40 19.32 35.87
CA ASP A 168 -20.33 18.40 35.21
C ASP A 168 -19.62 17.20 34.58
N GLU A 169 -18.48 17.41 33.92
CA GLU A 169 -17.66 16.32 33.37
C GLU A 169 -17.15 15.39 34.47
N LEU A 170 -16.66 15.95 35.59
CA LEU A 170 -16.25 15.15 36.76
C LEU A 170 -17.43 14.37 37.34
N ASN A 171 -18.63 14.97 37.39
CA ASN A 171 -19.83 14.28 37.86
C ASN A 171 -20.27 13.14 36.94
N ILE A 172 -20.17 13.31 35.62
CA ILE A 172 -20.43 12.25 34.64
C ILE A 172 -19.46 11.09 34.88
N LEU A 173 -18.16 11.38 35.04
CA LEU A 173 -17.14 10.36 35.31
C LEU A 173 -17.39 9.60 36.62
N ILE A 174 -17.70 10.31 37.71
CA ILE A 174 -18.00 9.69 39.01
C ILE A 174 -19.25 8.82 38.90
N THR A 175 -20.31 9.30 38.25
CA THR A 175 -21.57 8.56 38.09
C THR A 175 -21.37 7.30 37.27
N PHE A 176 -20.63 7.41 36.16
CA PHE A 176 -20.26 6.29 35.31
C PHE A 176 -19.40 5.25 36.07
N ALA A 177 -18.37 5.70 36.80
CA ALA A 177 -17.50 4.81 37.56
C ALA A 177 -18.25 4.08 38.69
N MET A 178 -19.17 4.77 39.38
CA MET A 178 -20.07 4.15 40.37
C MET A 178 -20.99 3.12 39.73
N ALA A 179 -21.60 3.44 38.59
CA ALA A 179 -22.53 2.56 37.88
C ALA A 179 -21.84 1.28 37.39
N LYS A 180 -20.61 1.39 36.87
CA LYS A 180 -19.82 0.23 36.41
C LYS A 180 -18.99 -0.44 37.52
N ASN A 181 -18.95 0.15 38.71
CA ASN A 181 -18.11 -0.27 39.83
C ASN A 181 -16.63 -0.45 39.43
N ILE A 182 -16.05 0.60 38.85
CA ILE A 182 -14.65 0.66 38.37
C ILE A 182 -13.90 1.80 39.04
N HIS A 183 -12.57 1.82 38.92
CA HIS A 183 -11.70 2.85 39.49
C HIS A 183 -11.69 4.15 38.66
N ILE A 184 -11.31 5.26 39.27
CA ILE A 184 -10.90 6.47 38.56
C ILE A 184 -9.46 6.78 38.94
N VAL A 185 -8.60 6.89 37.93
CA VAL A 185 -7.24 7.44 38.09
C VAL A 185 -7.25 8.85 37.52
N SER A 186 -6.98 9.84 38.37
CA SER A 186 -6.88 11.24 38.00
C SER A 186 -5.41 11.67 38.04
N ASP A 187 -4.78 11.79 36.88
CA ASP A 187 -3.45 12.37 36.75
C ASP A 187 -3.57 13.91 36.80
N GLU A 188 -3.35 14.46 37.99
CA GLU A 188 -3.45 15.87 38.33
C GLU A 188 -2.06 16.57 38.34
N ILE A 189 -1.10 16.06 37.57
CA ILE A 189 0.27 16.58 37.44
C ILE A 189 0.37 18.07 37.07
N TYR A 190 -0.67 18.64 36.47
CA TYR A 190 -0.71 20.06 36.04
C TYR A 190 -1.52 20.96 36.98
N ALA A 191 -1.97 20.48 38.14
CA ALA A 191 -2.85 21.21 39.05
C ALA A 191 -2.30 22.59 39.49
N GLY A 192 -0.99 22.72 39.67
CA GLY A 192 -0.30 23.98 40.01
C GLY A 192 -0.04 24.91 38.82
N THR A 193 -0.39 24.50 37.61
CA THR A 193 -0.19 25.28 36.36
C THR A 193 -1.49 25.90 35.82
N VAL A 194 -2.54 25.96 36.63
CA VAL A 194 -3.83 26.55 36.22
C VAL A 194 -3.79 28.06 36.36
N PHE A 195 -3.96 28.75 35.24
CA PHE A 195 -3.72 30.18 35.15
C PHE A 195 -4.94 31.03 34.81
N ASP A 196 -6.00 30.44 34.27
CA ASP A 196 -7.24 31.15 33.92
C ASP A 196 -8.50 30.45 34.45
N SER A 197 -9.67 31.01 34.17
CA SER A 197 -10.97 30.39 34.44
C SER A 197 -11.37 29.41 33.31
N PRO A 198 -12.12 28.33 33.61
CA PRO A 198 -12.59 27.90 34.92
C PRO A 198 -11.43 27.44 35.84
N LYS A 199 -11.62 27.48 37.15
CA LYS A 199 -10.55 27.10 38.08
C LYS A 199 -10.45 25.57 38.18
N PHE A 200 -9.26 25.06 38.49
CA PHE A 200 -9.02 23.64 38.71
C PHE A 200 -9.90 23.05 39.81
N ILE A 201 -10.62 21.97 39.51
CA ILE A 201 -11.37 21.16 40.46
C ILE A 201 -10.71 19.79 40.50
N SER A 202 -10.24 19.38 41.68
CA SER A 202 -9.71 18.03 41.87
C SER A 202 -10.85 17.02 41.88
N ILE A 203 -10.59 15.79 41.43
CA ILE A 203 -11.60 14.72 41.52
C ILE A 203 -12.05 14.48 42.97
N MET A 204 -11.16 14.72 43.95
CA MET A 204 -11.49 14.61 45.38
C MET A 204 -12.39 15.73 45.87
N GLU A 205 -12.27 16.94 45.31
CA GLU A 205 -13.18 18.05 45.60
C GLU A 205 -14.59 17.71 45.11
N ALA A 206 -14.72 17.19 43.88
CA ALA A 206 -16.01 16.75 43.34
C ALA A 206 -16.66 15.61 44.15
N LEU A 207 -15.86 14.71 44.74
CA LEU A 207 -16.39 13.68 45.66
C LEU A 207 -16.93 14.27 46.97
N ILE A 208 -16.22 15.24 47.55
CA ILE A 208 -16.64 15.93 48.80
C ILE A 208 -17.92 16.74 48.53
N ASP A 209 -17.98 17.46 47.40
CA ASP A 209 -19.17 18.23 47.01
C ASP A 209 -20.40 17.32 46.84
N ARG A 210 -20.21 16.06 46.45
CA ARG A 210 -21.24 15.01 46.39
C ARG A 210 -21.47 14.24 47.70
N LYS A 211 -20.76 14.57 48.78
CA LYS A 211 -20.82 13.90 50.10
C LYS A 211 -20.52 12.39 50.04
N LEU A 212 -19.54 12.00 49.22
CA LEU A 212 -19.20 10.60 48.93
C LEU A 212 -18.06 10.02 49.79
N GLU A 213 -17.62 10.70 50.85
CA GLU A 213 -16.47 10.32 51.68
C GLU A 213 -16.65 8.98 52.40
N LYS A 214 -17.91 8.61 52.68
CA LYS A 214 -18.26 7.30 53.28
C LYS A 214 -18.62 6.23 52.25
N SER A 215 -18.55 6.55 50.95
CA SER A 215 -18.92 5.64 49.88
C SER A 215 -17.76 4.75 49.44
N LYS A 216 -18.07 3.64 48.76
CA LYS A 216 -17.05 2.80 48.12
C LYS A 216 -16.19 3.56 47.09
N MET A 217 -16.79 4.54 46.41
CA MET A 217 -16.11 5.34 45.38
C MET A 217 -14.93 6.13 45.96
N TRP A 218 -15.00 6.55 47.24
CA TRP A 218 -13.90 7.22 47.95
C TRP A 218 -12.59 6.42 47.95
N ASN A 219 -12.71 5.09 47.96
CA ASN A 219 -11.58 4.15 47.94
C ASN A 219 -11.26 3.63 46.51
N GLN A 220 -11.99 4.09 45.50
CA GLN A 220 -11.78 3.73 44.08
C GLN A 220 -11.23 4.90 43.26
N VAL A 221 -11.07 6.08 43.86
CA VAL A 221 -10.41 7.24 43.25
C VAL A 221 -8.95 7.30 43.70
N HIS A 222 -8.06 7.47 42.73
CA HIS A 222 -6.61 7.55 42.93
C HIS A 222 -6.07 8.77 42.19
N ILE A 223 -5.24 9.57 42.86
CA ILE A 223 -4.62 10.76 42.27
C ILE A 223 -3.16 10.46 41.98
N VAL A 224 -2.71 10.85 40.78
CA VAL A 224 -1.30 10.98 40.46
C VAL A 224 -0.94 12.46 40.41
N SER A 225 0.20 12.83 40.99
CA SER A 225 0.67 14.21 41.07
C SER A 225 2.20 14.27 40.97
N SER A 226 2.77 15.44 40.69
CA SER A 226 4.21 15.65 40.65
C SER A 226 4.59 17.12 40.82
N LEU A 227 5.82 17.36 41.28
CA LEU A 227 6.43 18.69 41.32
C LEU A 227 7.07 19.08 39.97
N SER A 228 7.11 18.16 39.00
CA SER A 228 7.79 18.34 37.72
C SER A 228 7.26 19.55 36.95
N LYS A 229 5.96 19.80 37.01
CA LYS A 229 5.26 20.83 36.24
C LYS A 229 4.79 21.96 37.14
N ASP A 230 4.29 21.61 38.33
CA ASP A 230 3.83 22.58 39.32
C ASP A 230 4.94 23.50 39.86
N LEU A 231 6.19 23.00 39.96
CA LEU A 231 7.36 23.78 40.40
C LEU A 231 8.47 23.86 39.35
N GLY A 232 8.26 23.32 38.15
CA GLY A 232 9.29 23.30 37.10
C GLY A 232 10.52 22.45 37.45
N LEU A 233 10.35 21.36 38.22
CA LEU A 233 11.44 20.50 38.71
C LEU A 233 11.45 19.08 38.06
N PRO A 234 11.34 18.93 36.73
CA PRO A 234 11.20 17.60 36.11
C PRO A 234 12.45 16.72 36.28
N GLY A 235 13.64 17.32 36.40
CA GLY A 235 14.91 16.61 36.58
C GLY A 235 15.07 15.94 37.95
N PHE A 236 14.31 16.37 38.96
CA PHE A 236 14.34 15.78 40.30
C PHE A 236 13.53 14.49 40.41
N ARG A 237 12.75 14.13 39.37
CA ARG A 237 12.05 12.84 39.27
C ARG A 237 11.19 12.51 40.50
N ILE A 238 10.27 13.41 40.88
CA ILE A 238 9.36 13.20 42.01
C ILE A 238 7.93 12.97 41.52
N GLY A 239 7.36 11.82 41.82
CA GLY A 239 5.97 11.47 41.55
C GLY A 239 5.26 11.10 42.84
N MET A 240 3.96 11.32 42.88
CA MET A 240 3.11 11.06 44.03
C MET A 240 1.90 10.25 43.59
N ILE A 241 1.60 9.17 44.31
CA ILE A 241 0.33 8.46 44.25
C ILE A 241 -0.41 8.78 45.54
N TYR A 242 -1.64 9.26 45.46
CA TYR A 242 -2.53 9.42 46.60
C TYR A 242 -3.77 8.54 46.46
N SER A 243 -4.12 7.81 47.51
CA SER A 243 -5.28 6.91 47.52
C SER A 243 -5.76 6.68 48.94
N ASN A 244 -7.09 6.65 49.16
CA ASN A 244 -7.67 6.26 50.45
C ASN A 244 -7.82 4.73 50.60
N ASN A 245 -7.42 3.96 49.58
CA ASN A 245 -7.43 2.50 49.63
C ASN A 245 -6.13 1.99 50.27
N GLU A 246 -6.22 1.57 51.53
CA GLU A 246 -5.08 1.10 52.33
C GLU A 246 -4.35 -0.09 51.66
N THR A 247 -5.08 -1.02 51.04
CA THR A 247 -4.48 -2.16 50.34
C THR A 247 -3.65 -1.71 49.14
N LEU A 248 -4.17 -0.73 48.38
CA LEU A 248 -3.44 -0.16 47.25
C LEU A 248 -2.22 0.64 47.72
N ILE A 249 -2.35 1.43 48.79
CA ILE A 249 -1.22 2.18 49.37
C ILE A 249 -0.12 1.22 49.84
N ALA A 250 -0.48 0.16 50.56
CA ALA A 250 0.47 -0.84 51.01
C ALA A 250 1.18 -1.53 49.82
N ALA A 251 0.45 -1.86 48.76
CA ALA A 251 1.03 -2.45 47.56
C ALA A 251 1.94 -1.47 46.80
N ALA A 252 1.48 -0.23 46.58
CA ALA A 252 2.22 0.80 45.87
C ALA A 252 3.50 1.20 46.62
N THR A 253 3.46 1.33 47.96
CA THR A 253 4.64 1.59 48.80
C THR A 253 5.69 0.48 48.68
N LYS A 254 5.26 -0.79 48.56
CA LYS A 254 6.19 -1.90 48.33
C LYS A 254 6.83 -1.80 46.94
N MET A 255 6.03 -1.49 45.91
CA MET A 255 6.51 -1.38 44.53
C MET A 255 7.38 -0.13 44.29
N SER A 256 7.17 0.95 45.05
CA SER A 256 7.99 2.17 44.91
C SER A 256 9.45 1.96 45.27
N SER A 257 9.80 0.88 45.99
CA SER A 257 11.19 0.50 46.28
C SER A 257 12.06 0.32 45.02
N PHE A 258 11.47 -0.03 43.88
CA PHE A 258 12.16 -0.15 42.60
C PHE A 258 12.38 1.20 41.89
N GLY A 259 11.84 2.29 42.44
CA GLY A 259 11.88 3.64 41.88
C GLY A 259 11.96 4.71 42.98
N LEU A 260 12.87 4.52 43.93
CA LEU A 260 13.04 5.44 45.06
C LEU A 260 13.61 6.79 44.62
N ILE A 261 13.20 7.83 45.33
CA ILE A 261 13.77 9.17 45.22
C ILE A 261 15.02 9.22 46.11
N SER A 262 16.12 9.80 45.63
CA SER A 262 17.34 9.97 46.42
C SER A 262 17.09 10.80 47.69
N SER A 263 17.70 10.44 48.82
CA SER A 263 17.60 11.19 50.08
C SER A 263 18.06 12.65 49.96
N GLN A 264 18.99 12.97 49.06
CA GLN A 264 19.42 14.36 48.79
C GLN A 264 18.29 15.19 48.18
N THR A 265 17.61 14.64 47.17
CA THR A 265 16.43 15.28 46.54
C THR A 265 15.33 15.47 47.57
N GLN A 266 15.03 14.42 48.33
CA GLN A 266 14.06 14.42 49.42
C GLN A 266 14.33 15.54 50.45
N TYR A 267 15.57 15.64 50.95
CA TYR A 267 15.99 16.69 51.88
C TYR A 267 15.83 18.09 51.28
N LEU A 268 16.30 18.32 50.05
CA LEU A 268 16.20 19.62 49.40
C LEU A 268 14.74 20.06 49.23
N LEU A 269 13.85 19.15 48.82
CA LEU A 269 12.43 19.43 48.67
C LEU A 269 11.77 19.77 50.00
N SER A 270 12.13 19.05 51.08
CA SER A 270 11.60 19.36 52.41
C SER A 270 11.90 20.81 52.82
N LYS A 271 13.08 21.33 52.46
CA LYS A 271 13.47 22.73 52.70
C LYS A 271 12.71 23.71 51.81
N ILE A 272 12.63 23.42 50.50
CA ILE A 272 11.95 24.31 49.53
C ILE A 272 10.44 24.40 49.83
N LEU A 273 9.79 23.25 50.01
CA LEU A 273 8.34 23.19 50.23
C LEU A 273 7.96 23.60 51.66
N GLY A 274 8.89 23.48 52.62
CA GLY A 274 8.75 23.98 53.98
C GLY A 274 8.66 25.51 54.04
N ASP A 275 9.31 26.22 53.10
CA ASP A 275 9.18 27.68 52.97
C ASP A 275 7.84 28.07 52.30
N ARG A 276 6.81 28.22 53.13
CA ARG A 276 5.47 28.62 52.68
C ARG A 276 5.43 29.99 52.01
N LYS A 277 6.32 30.92 52.39
CA LYS A 277 6.37 32.27 51.80
C LYS A 277 6.90 32.17 50.37
N PHE A 278 7.98 31.40 50.17
CA PHE A 278 8.52 31.10 48.86
C PHE A 278 7.46 30.45 47.96
N ILE A 279 6.80 29.39 48.42
CA ILE A 279 5.81 28.64 47.61
C ILE A 279 4.64 29.52 47.16
N LYS A 280 4.05 30.32 48.06
CA LYS A 280 2.96 31.23 47.68
C LYS A 280 3.39 32.26 46.65
N ARG A 281 4.58 32.84 46.83
CA ARG A 281 5.16 33.79 45.88
C ARG A 281 5.43 33.11 44.53
N TYR A 282 5.99 31.91 44.56
CA TYR A 282 6.29 31.11 43.36
C TYR A 282 5.01 30.80 42.58
N ILE A 283 3.96 30.27 43.21
CA ILE A 283 2.70 29.93 42.51
C ILE A 283 2.08 31.18 41.88
N LYS A 284 2.06 32.31 42.61
CA LYS A 284 1.53 33.57 42.09
C LYS A 284 2.31 34.06 40.87
N GLU A 285 3.64 34.05 40.95
CA GLU A 285 4.50 34.49 39.85
C GLU A 285 4.44 33.51 38.67
N ASN A 286 4.49 32.20 38.92
CA ASN A 286 4.35 31.18 37.90
C ASN A 286 3.04 31.35 37.13
N LYS A 287 1.92 31.57 37.83
CA LYS A 287 0.62 31.86 37.22
C LYS A 287 0.69 33.08 36.29
N LYS A 288 1.23 34.20 36.79
CA LYS A 288 1.38 35.44 36.00
C LYS A 288 2.24 35.22 34.75
N GLN A 289 3.35 34.52 34.89
CA GLN A 289 4.26 34.21 33.80
C GLN A 289 3.63 33.26 32.76
N LEU A 290 2.83 32.29 33.21
CA LEU A 290 2.10 31.39 32.31
C LEU A 290 1.02 32.12 31.51
N ILE A 291 0.24 33.02 32.13
CA ILE A 291 -0.72 33.88 31.41
C ILE A 291 0.01 34.66 30.33
N HIS A 292 1.06 35.38 30.71
CA HIS A 292 1.81 36.22 29.79
C HIS A 292 2.40 35.42 28.62
N ARG A 293 2.99 34.25 28.88
CA ARG A 293 3.54 33.38 27.83
C ARG A 293 2.45 32.79 26.93
N ARG A 294 1.32 32.37 27.50
CA ARG A 294 0.17 31.85 26.75
C ARG A 294 -0.42 32.94 25.86
N GLU A 295 -0.63 34.14 26.37
CA GLU A 295 -1.13 35.29 25.58
C GLU A 295 -0.16 35.65 24.48
N MET A 296 1.14 35.72 24.77
CA MET A 296 2.18 35.99 23.77
C MET A 296 2.18 34.94 22.66
N LEU A 297 2.13 33.65 23.00
CA LEU A 297 2.13 32.56 22.03
C LEU A 297 0.81 32.52 21.24
N ALA A 298 -0.34 32.57 21.91
CA ALA A 298 -1.65 32.52 21.27
C ALA A 298 -1.90 33.73 20.38
N SER A 299 -1.53 34.94 20.82
CA SER A 299 -1.66 36.16 20.00
C SER A 299 -0.69 36.14 18.82
N GLY A 300 0.54 35.65 19.01
CA GLY A 300 1.50 35.48 17.91
C GLY A 300 1.02 34.49 16.84
N LEU A 301 0.43 33.36 17.27
CA LEU A 301 -0.17 32.37 16.37
C LEU A 301 -1.41 32.95 15.67
N ALA A 302 -2.29 33.64 16.40
CA ALA A 302 -3.48 34.28 15.83
C ALA A 302 -3.13 35.36 14.80
N ASN A 303 -2.12 36.20 15.06
CA ASN A 303 -1.59 37.19 14.12
C ASN A 303 -1.01 36.54 12.85
N SER A 304 -0.61 35.27 12.94
CA SER A 304 -0.12 34.46 11.82
C SER A 304 -1.23 33.64 11.14
N GLY A 305 -2.50 33.85 11.50
CA GLY A 305 -3.65 33.13 10.96
C GLY A 305 -3.86 31.72 11.52
N ILE A 306 -3.15 31.35 12.59
CA ILE A 306 -3.22 30.01 13.19
C ILE A 306 -4.06 30.06 14.46
N LYS A 307 -5.11 29.23 14.52
CA LYS A 307 -6.02 29.17 15.66
C LYS A 307 -5.45 28.25 16.76
N CYS A 308 -5.77 28.54 18.01
CA CYS A 308 -5.46 27.67 19.14
C CYS A 308 -6.73 27.37 19.93
N LEU A 309 -6.81 26.16 20.47
CA LEU A 309 -7.79 25.83 21.49
C LEU A 309 -7.56 26.74 22.70
N GLU A 310 -8.64 27.26 23.25
CA GLU A 310 -8.58 28.10 24.43
C GLU A 310 -8.21 27.27 25.67
N SER A 311 -6.96 27.42 26.12
CA SER A 311 -6.42 26.75 27.31
C SER A 311 -6.44 27.66 28.53
N ASN A 312 -6.80 27.10 29.69
CA ASN A 312 -6.81 27.78 30.98
C ASN A 312 -5.76 27.22 31.96
N ALA A 313 -5.02 26.19 31.55
CA ALA A 313 -4.04 25.48 32.35
C ALA A 313 -2.94 24.84 31.50
N GLY A 314 -1.93 24.28 32.17
CA GLY A 314 -0.87 23.52 31.51
C GLY A 314 0.23 24.42 30.95
N LEU A 315 1.13 23.79 30.18
CA LEU A 315 2.33 24.42 29.62
C LEU A 315 2.35 24.38 28.09
N PHE A 316 1.20 24.16 27.47
CA PHE A 316 1.08 23.82 26.06
C PHE A 316 -0.16 24.49 25.45
N CYS A 317 -0.11 24.67 24.14
CA CYS A 317 -1.23 25.15 23.34
C CYS A 317 -1.58 24.05 22.35
N PHE A 318 -2.85 23.67 22.29
CA PHE A 318 -3.34 22.78 21.25
C PHE A 318 -3.70 23.62 20.03
N ILE A 319 -2.95 23.47 18.95
CA ILE A 319 -3.01 24.37 17.79
C ILE A 319 -3.85 23.71 16.69
N ASP A 320 -4.75 24.49 16.09
CA ASP A 320 -5.50 24.09 14.91
C ASP A 320 -4.84 24.66 13.65
N MET A 321 -4.16 23.78 12.92
CA MET A 321 -3.51 24.11 11.66
C MET A 321 -4.26 23.53 10.44
N ARG A 322 -5.54 23.11 10.59
CA ARG A 322 -6.31 22.51 9.49
C ARG A 322 -6.36 23.39 8.24
N ASP A 323 -6.43 24.70 8.42
CA ASP A 323 -6.44 25.69 7.32
C ASP A 323 -5.11 25.72 6.54
N LEU A 324 -4.00 25.24 7.14
CA LEU A 324 -2.69 25.11 6.50
C LEU A 324 -2.47 23.71 5.89
N LEU A 325 -3.37 22.77 6.15
CA LEU A 325 -3.31 21.44 5.57
C LEU A 325 -3.87 21.47 4.15
N LYS A 326 -3.24 20.71 3.26
CA LYS A 326 -3.79 20.49 1.90
C LYS A 326 -5.09 19.68 1.94
N SER A 327 -5.29 18.88 2.98
CA SER A 327 -6.47 18.06 3.24
C SER A 327 -6.55 17.75 4.74
N ASN A 328 -7.75 17.59 5.30
CA ASN A 328 -7.94 17.22 6.72
C ASN A 328 -7.63 15.73 6.94
N THR A 329 -6.34 15.38 6.91
CA THR A 329 -5.85 14.01 7.16
C THR A 329 -4.53 14.04 7.93
N PHE A 330 -4.18 12.97 8.65
CA PHE A 330 -2.90 12.89 9.37
C PHE A 330 -1.68 12.88 8.47
N GLU A 331 -1.83 12.51 7.20
CA GLU A 331 -0.77 12.64 6.20
C GLU A 331 -0.40 14.11 6.01
N ALA A 332 -1.40 14.95 5.76
CA ALA A 332 -1.19 16.38 5.56
C ALA A 332 -0.65 17.02 6.84
N GLU A 333 -1.13 16.58 8.01
CA GLU A 333 -0.59 16.99 9.31
C GLU A 333 0.90 16.65 9.42
N MET A 334 1.29 15.41 9.08
CA MET A 334 2.69 14.98 9.14
C MET A 334 3.57 15.65 8.06
N GLU A 335 3.01 16.03 6.92
CA GLU A 335 3.72 16.85 5.92
C GLU A 335 4.00 18.25 6.43
N LEU A 336 2.98 18.91 7.01
CA LEU A 336 3.12 20.22 7.63
C LEU A 336 4.12 20.16 8.79
N TRP A 337 4.00 19.16 9.66
CA TRP A 337 4.93 18.91 10.76
C TRP A 337 6.38 18.76 10.28
N LYS A 338 6.61 18.00 9.19
CA LYS A 338 7.96 17.83 8.62
C LYS A 338 8.55 19.14 8.14
N LYS A 339 7.76 20.00 7.50
CA LYS A 339 8.22 21.34 7.09
C LYS A 339 8.55 22.20 8.30
N ILE A 340 7.72 22.15 9.35
CA ILE A 340 7.97 22.90 10.58
C ILE A 340 9.29 22.46 11.23
N ILE A 341 9.59 21.16 11.28
CA ILE A 341 10.85 20.69 11.87
C ILE A 341 12.07 20.89 10.96
N SER A 342 11.95 20.69 9.64
CA SER A 342 13.09 20.79 8.71
C SER A 342 13.42 22.22 8.30
N ASP A 343 12.40 23.01 7.97
CA ASP A 343 12.58 24.31 7.33
C ASP A 343 12.56 25.44 8.37
N VAL A 344 11.75 25.27 9.42
CA VAL A 344 11.62 26.24 10.52
C VAL A 344 12.50 25.84 11.73
N GLY A 345 12.92 24.58 11.82
CA GLY A 345 13.71 24.08 12.95
C GLY A 345 12.92 23.94 14.25
N LEU A 346 11.58 23.95 14.18
CA LEU A 346 10.69 23.91 15.35
C LEU A 346 10.12 22.50 15.54
N ASN A 347 10.22 21.98 16.77
CA ASN A 347 9.62 20.69 17.10
C ASN A 347 8.26 20.89 17.79
N VAL A 348 7.17 20.54 17.10
CA VAL A 348 5.80 20.47 17.66
C VAL A 348 5.35 19.01 17.70
N SER A 349 4.35 18.63 18.51
CA SER A 349 3.82 17.25 18.49
C SER A 349 2.60 17.17 17.57
N PRO A 350 2.56 16.25 16.58
CA PRO A 350 1.39 16.11 15.71
C PRO A 350 0.22 15.46 16.49
N GLY A 351 -1.01 15.86 16.18
CA GLY A 351 -2.24 15.33 16.75
C GLY A 351 -2.40 13.83 16.57
N SER A 352 -1.90 13.27 15.46
CA SER A 352 -1.83 11.82 15.25
C SER A 352 -1.07 11.07 16.36
N SER A 353 -0.03 11.67 16.94
CA SER A 353 0.74 11.04 18.04
C SER A 353 -0.09 10.93 19.32
N CYS A 354 -1.08 11.79 19.51
CA CYS A 354 -1.98 11.78 20.66
C CYS A 354 -3.21 10.88 20.47
N HIS A 355 -3.14 9.91 19.54
CA HIS A 355 -4.22 8.97 19.18
C HIS A 355 -5.52 9.66 18.76
N CYS A 356 -5.38 10.79 18.06
CA CYS A 356 -6.48 11.33 17.28
C CYS A 356 -6.89 10.28 16.22
N SER A 357 -8.18 10.19 15.87
CA SER A 357 -8.78 9.01 15.22
C SER A 357 -9.00 9.15 13.71
N GLU A 358 -7.92 9.36 12.94
CA GLU A 358 -7.90 9.40 11.46
C GLU A 358 -6.70 8.54 10.90
N PRO A 359 -6.68 8.01 9.65
CA PRO A 359 -6.32 6.58 9.48
C PRO A 359 -5.01 6.15 8.75
N VAL A 360 -4.34 5.13 9.35
CA VAL A 360 -3.64 3.88 8.89
C VAL A 360 -2.97 3.71 7.49
N CYS A 361 -3.27 4.47 6.42
CA CYS A 361 -2.59 4.26 5.12
C CYS A 361 -1.12 4.76 5.09
N ILE A 362 -0.72 5.53 6.11
CA ILE A 362 0.59 6.20 6.24
C ILE A 362 1.74 5.25 6.56
N VAL A 363 1.47 4.15 7.29
CA VAL A 363 2.52 3.29 7.83
C VAL A 363 3.33 2.63 6.71
N LEU A 364 2.64 2.15 5.66
CA LEU A 364 3.29 1.48 4.53
C LEU A 364 4.00 2.46 3.59
N PHE A 365 3.45 3.65 3.36
CA PHE A 365 4.11 4.70 2.56
C PHE A 365 5.32 5.33 3.28
N SER A 366 5.25 5.44 4.61
CA SER A 366 6.36 5.90 5.44
C SER A 366 7.50 4.88 5.45
N LEU A 367 7.18 3.59 5.59
CA LEU A 367 8.17 2.53 5.51
C LEU A 367 8.86 2.48 4.14
N TYR A 368 8.11 2.58 3.03
CA TYR A 368 8.69 2.71 1.69
C TYR A 368 9.64 3.92 1.58
N SER A 369 9.23 5.07 2.11
CA SER A 369 10.06 6.27 2.03
C SER A 369 11.36 6.17 2.82
N ILE A 370 11.41 5.36 3.88
CA ILE A 370 12.63 5.08 4.63
C ILE A 370 13.49 4.07 3.87
N LEU A 371 12.88 2.98 3.38
CA LEU A 371 13.57 1.89 2.66
C LEU A 371 14.24 2.38 1.38
N ARG A 372 13.60 3.26 0.60
CA ARG A 372 14.17 3.79 -0.65
C ARG A 372 15.42 4.66 -0.44
N LYS A 373 15.58 5.25 0.75
CA LYS A 373 16.72 6.10 1.10
C LYS A 373 17.94 5.30 1.59
N GLN A 374 17.81 3.98 1.75
CA GLN A 374 18.89 3.13 2.21
C GLN A 374 19.85 2.82 1.05
N PRO A 375 21.16 3.10 1.18
CA PRO A 375 22.15 2.86 0.12
C PRO A 375 22.23 1.37 -0.26
N SER A 376 21.91 0.48 0.67
CA SER A 376 21.85 -0.96 0.45
C SER A 376 20.72 -1.43 -0.47
N LEU A 377 19.68 -0.60 -0.66
CA LEU A 377 18.45 -0.92 -1.38
C LEU A 377 18.31 -0.13 -2.69
N VAL A 378 19.32 0.65 -3.09
CA VAL A 378 19.30 1.47 -4.32
C VAL A 378 19.01 0.63 -5.57
N ASN A 379 19.53 -0.59 -5.63
CA ASN A 379 19.28 -1.52 -6.75
C ASN A 379 17.84 -2.01 -6.85
N VAL A 380 17.08 -1.97 -5.75
CA VAL A 380 15.67 -2.39 -5.70
C VAL A 380 14.77 -1.25 -6.17
N TYR A 381 15.04 -0.02 -5.70
CA TYR A 381 14.15 1.11 -5.91
C TYR A 381 14.56 2.06 -7.04
N PHE A 382 15.79 1.96 -7.58
CA PHE A 382 16.31 2.83 -8.64
C PHE A 382 16.94 2.04 -9.81
N GLY A 383 16.52 0.80 -10.03
CA GLY A 383 17.06 -0.07 -11.09
C GLY A 383 17.03 0.52 -12.50
N ALA A 384 16.02 1.34 -12.83
CA ALA A 384 15.93 2.01 -14.13
C ALA A 384 16.97 3.13 -14.28
N LYS A 385 17.16 3.95 -13.24
CA LYS A 385 18.12 5.05 -13.24
C LYS A 385 19.57 4.58 -13.27
N ILE A 386 19.87 3.48 -12.59
CA ILE A 386 21.22 2.87 -12.59
C ILE A 386 21.56 2.31 -13.99
N ALA A 387 20.56 1.83 -14.74
CA ALA A 387 20.76 1.34 -16.10
C ALA A 387 21.02 2.48 -17.11
N GLN A 388 20.50 3.68 -16.85
CA GLN A 388 20.65 4.85 -17.73
C GLN A 388 21.85 5.73 -17.37
N VAL A 389 22.22 5.86 -16.09
CA VAL A 389 23.31 6.74 -15.62
C VAL A 389 24.22 5.98 -14.64
N ARG A 390 25.50 5.84 -15.00
CA ARG A 390 26.57 5.44 -14.05
C ARG A 390 26.82 6.59 -13.08
N SER A 391 25.97 6.77 -12.07
CA SER A 391 26.19 7.82 -11.07
C SER A 391 27.21 7.38 -10.03
N ARG A 392 28.20 8.24 -9.74
CA ARG A 392 29.14 8.09 -8.64
C ARG A 392 28.39 8.05 -7.29
N GLN A 393 28.66 7.04 -6.48
CA GLN A 393 28.28 7.01 -5.06
C GLN A 393 29.17 8.01 -4.31
N GLN A 394 28.58 9.09 -3.79
CA GLN A 394 29.21 9.91 -2.75
C GLN A 394 28.43 9.70 -1.46
N ASP A 395 29.11 9.12 -0.48
CA ASP A 395 28.59 8.82 0.84
C ASP A 395 28.87 9.97 1.82
N ALA A 396 27.80 10.50 2.41
CA ALA A 396 27.82 11.10 3.73
C ALA A 396 26.70 10.46 4.57
N PHE A 397 27.05 9.93 5.75
CA PHE A 397 26.07 9.47 6.73
C PHE A 397 25.25 10.67 7.22
N CYS A 398 23.95 10.65 6.96
CA CYS A 398 23.04 11.71 7.42
C CYS A 398 21.74 11.08 7.96
N PHE A 399 21.29 11.56 9.12
CA PHE A 399 20.10 11.06 9.82
C PHE A 399 18.80 11.25 9.01
N ASP A 400 18.80 12.11 7.98
CA ASP A 400 17.71 12.33 7.00
C ASP A 400 17.28 11.07 6.21
N ARG A 401 18.11 10.01 6.23
CA ARG A 401 17.82 8.73 5.58
C ARG A 401 16.71 7.92 6.29
N PHE A 402 16.48 8.16 7.58
CA PHE A 402 15.44 7.47 8.37
C PHE A 402 14.14 8.25 8.51
N VAL A 403 14.08 9.46 7.96
CA VAL A 403 12.89 10.31 7.98
C VAL A 403 12.08 10.07 6.69
N PRO A 404 10.80 9.66 6.76
CA PRO A 404 9.97 9.49 5.57
C PRO A 404 9.70 10.85 4.91
N SER A 405 9.85 10.97 3.59
CA SER A 405 9.66 12.19 2.80
C SER A 405 8.65 11.98 1.65
N PRO A 406 7.68 12.89 1.44
CA PRO A 406 6.73 12.82 0.34
C PRO A 406 7.33 13.23 -1.03
N SER A 407 8.63 13.51 -1.11
CA SER A 407 9.31 13.97 -2.34
C SER A 407 9.09 13.06 -3.56
N TRP A 408 8.89 11.76 -3.34
CA TRP A 408 8.58 10.83 -4.42
C TRP A 408 7.16 11.02 -4.98
N ILE A 409 6.20 11.45 -4.14
CA ILE A 409 4.82 11.75 -4.54
C ILE A 409 4.80 13.01 -5.39
N LEU A 410 5.44 14.08 -4.91
CA LEU A 410 5.55 15.34 -5.65
C LEU A 410 6.22 15.11 -7.01
N LYS A 411 7.34 14.39 -7.01
CA LYS A 411 8.05 14.06 -8.25
C LYS A 411 7.18 13.23 -9.20
N ALA A 412 6.47 12.23 -8.69
CA ALA A 412 5.56 11.41 -9.50
C ALA A 412 4.35 12.19 -10.02
N TRP A 413 3.92 13.26 -9.33
CA TRP A 413 2.84 14.14 -9.78
C TRP A 413 3.31 15.12 -10.86
N GLU A 414 4.45 15.78 -10.63
CA GLU A 414 5.05 16.77 -11.55
C GLU A 414 5.57 16.17 -12.85
N THR A 415 5.86 14.87 -12.86
CA THR A 415 6.34 14.17 -14.07
C THR A 415 5.38 14.44 -15.24
N SER A 416 5.91 14.80 -16.41
CA SER A 416 5.12 14.96 -17.63
C SER A 416 4.93 13.63 -18.37
N ASP A 417 3.99 13.56 -19.30
CA ASP A 417 3.83 12.36 -20.15
C ASP A 417 5.06 12.13 -21.04
N ASP A 418 5.77 13.19 -21.42
CA ASP A 418 7.01 13.11 -22.21
C ASP A 418 8.16 12.50 -21.41
N GLU A 419 8.26 12.80 -20.11
CA GLU A 419 9.24 12.16 -19.22
C GLU A 419 8.95 10.67 -19.02
N ILE A 420 7.67 10.29 -18.96
CA ILE A 420 7.24 8.88 -18.90
C ILE A 420 7.54 8.18 -20.22
N TYR A 421 7.31 8.83 -21.34
CA TYR A 421 7.66 8.32 -22.67
C TYR A 421 9.16 8.08 -22.79
N ALA A 422 9.99 9.05 -22.37
CA ALA A 422 11.45 8.94 -22.41
C ALA A 422 11.99 7.81 -21.49
N SER A 423 11.37 7.60 -20.34
CA SER A 423 11.83 6.61 -19.35
C SER A 423 11.29 5.20 -19.62
N GLY A 424 9.99 5.09 -19.88
CA GLY A 424 9.22 3.84 -19.91
C GLY A 424 8.60 3.51 -21.28
N GLY A 425 8.79 4.34 -22.29
CA GLY A 425 8.31 4.09 -23.65
C GLY A 425 6.81 4.31 -23.86
N LEU A 426 6.33 4.07 -25.08
CA LEU A 426 4.93 4.31 -25.46
C LEU A 426 3.95 3.41 -24.71
N ASP A 427 4.33 2.15 -24.44
CA ASP A 427 3.48 1.22 -23.71
C ASP A 427 3.23 1.66 -22.26
N ALA A 428 4.20 2.33 -21.63
CA ALA A 428 4.05 2.89 -20.28
C ALA A 428 3.09 4.08 -20.28
N VAL A 429 3.20 4.97 -21.28
CA VAL A 429 2.25 6.09 -21.45
C VAL A 429 0.83 5.58 -21.65
N VAL A 430 0.64 4.56 -22.51
CA VAL A 430 -0.68 3.95 -22.73
C VAL A 430 -1.25 3.35 -21.45
N PHE A 431 -0.41 2.73 -20.62
CA PHE A 431 -0.82 2.20 -19.32
C PHE A 431 -1.23 3.31 -18.33
N VAL A 432 -0.46 4.40 -18.24
CA VAL A 432 -0.82 5.54 -17.38
C VAL A 432 -2.10 6.22 -17.90
N ARG A 433 -2.26 6.35 -19.21
CA ARG A 433 -3.48 6.88 -19.85
C ARG A 433 -4.71 6.02 -19.59
N LEU A 434 -4.57 4.69 -19.50
CA LEU A 434 -5.64 3.78 -19.04
C LEU A 434 -6.12 4.12 -17.62
N ILE A 435 -5.19 4.41 -16.69
CA ILE A 435 -5.52 4.79 -15.31
C ILE A 435 -6.24 6.15 -15.31
N VAL A 436 -5.71 7.14 -16.01
CA VAL A 436 -6.30 8.48 -16.13
C VAL A 436 -7.70 8.42 -16.74
N PHE A 437 -7.87 7.63 -17.80
CA PHE A 437 -9.16 7.39 -18.44
C PHE A 437 -10.18 6.79 -17.46
N SER A 438 -9.79 5.73 -16.74
CA SER A 438 -10.65 5.09 -15.74
C SER A 438 -11.03 6.06 -14.62
N PHE A 439 -10.06 6.84 -14.12
CA PHE A 439 -10.30 7.85 -13.08
C PHE A 439 -11.30 8.92 -13.54
N ARG A 440 -11.14 9.47 -14.75
CA ARG A 440 -12.03 10.51 -15.30
C ARG A 440 -13.47 10.01 -15.44
N ILE A 441 -13.66 8.83 -16.03
CA ILE A 441 -15.01 8.28 -16.22
C ILE A 441 -15.67 7.95 -14.90
N LEU A 442 -14.95 7.28 -13.99
CA LEU A 442 -15.49 6.92 -12.69
C LEU A 442 -15.76 8.15 -11.81
N SER A 443 -15.06 9.25 -12.01
CA SER A 443 -15.34 10.53 -11.32
C SER A 443 -16.67 11.11 -11.78
N ILE A 444 -16.91 11.11 -13.10
CA ILE A 444 -18.21 11.54 -13.67
C ILE A 444 -19.32 10.60 -13.18
N ALA A 445 -19.10 9.29 -13.22
CA ALA A 445 -20.07 8.31 -12.73
C ALA A 445 -20.33 8.47 -11.22
N ALA A 446 -19.31 8.78 -10.41
CA ALA A 446 -19.47 8.99 -8.97
C ALA A 446 -20.31 10.23 -8.68
N ILE A 447 -20.07 11.33 -9.39
CA ILE A 447 -20.87 12.55 -9.24
C ILE A 447 -22.31 12.29 -9.65
N VAL A 448 -22.53 11.69 -10.83
CA VAL A 448 -23.89 11.41 -11.31
C VAL A 448 -24.60 10.43 -10.37
N CYS A 449 -24.01 9.27 -10.09
CA CYS A 449 -24.71 8.21 -9.37
C CYS A 449 -24.79 8.44 -7.86
N ASN A 450 -23.80 9.06 -7.20
CA ASN A 450 -23.91 9.31 -5.75
C ASN A 450 -24.86 10.46 -5.42
N PHE A 451 -25.01 11.46 -6.30
CA PHE A 451 -25.96 12.56 -6.05
C PHE A 451 -27.36 12.28 -6.59
N LEU A 452 -27.49 11.56 -7.71
CA LEU A 452 -28.79 11.24 -8.30
C LEU A 452 -29.36 9.90 -7.81
N VAL A 453 -28.57 8.83 -7.87
CA VAL A 453 -29.05 7.45 -7.72
C VAL A 453 -29.03 6.98 -6.25
N LEU A 454 -27.96 7.28 -5.52
CA LEU A 454 -27.77 6.81 -4.15
C LEU A 454 -28.87 7.28 -3.17
N PRO A 455 -29.34 8.54 -3.19
CA PRO A 455 -30.44 8.96 -2.32
C PRO A 455 -31.74 8.23 -2.64
N LEU A 456 -32.02 8.00 -3.93
CA LEU A 456 -33.21 7.27 -4.38
C LEU A 456 -33.19 5.79 -3.96
N ASN A 457 -32.01 5.16 -3.98
CA ASN A 457 -31.85 3.82 -3.42
C ASN A 457 -32.16 3.80 -1.92
N TYR A 458 -31.62 4.77 -1.16
CA TYR A 458 -31.79 4.83 0.28
C TYR A 458 -33.26 5.01 0.70
N PHE A 459 -34.00 5.91 0.04
CA PHE A 459 -35.41 6.17 0.33
C PHE A 459 -36.38 5.16 -0.32
N GLY A 460 -35.88 4.09 -0.94
CA GLY A 460 -36.59 3.10 -1.77
C GLY A 460 -37.91 2.57 -1.19
N LYS A 461 -37.86 1.96 -0.01
CA LYS A 461 -39.00 1.37 0.74
C LYS A 461 -39.13 2.06 2.10
N GLU A 462 -40.35 2.18 2.61
CA GLU A 462 -40.59 2.55 4.02
C GLU A 462 -40.10 1.43 4.95
N MET A 463 -38.84 1.48 5.36
CA MET A 463 -38.35 0.65 6.46
C MET A 463 -39.05 1.09 7.76
N GLN A 464 -39.73 0.18 8.45
CA GLN A 464 -40.31 0.46 9.77
C GLN A 464 -39.20 0.97 10.71
N ARG A 465 -39.28 2.25 11.08
CA ARG A 465 -38.23 3.02 11.78
C ARG A 465 -38.12 2.67 13.27
N HIS A 466 -38.43 1.44 13.67
CA HIS A 466 -38.31 0.99 15.05
C HIS A 466 -37.16 0.00 15.14
N GLN A 467 -36.02 0.50 15.62
CA GLN A 467 -34.76 -0.22 15.81
C GLN A 467 -34.19 -0.83 14.53
N VAL A 468 -33.45 -0.04 13.76
CA VAL A 468 -32.57 -0.57 12.70
C VAL A 468 -31.47 -1.39 13.39
N PRO A 469 -31.43 -2.73 13.29
CA PRO A 469 -30.24 -3.47 13.66
C PRO A 469 -29.16 -3.09 12.65
N ALA A 470 -27.89 -3.18 13.06
CA ALA A 470 -26.73 -2.96 12.21
C ALA A 470 -26.60 -4.03 11.09
N GLU A 471 -27.53 -4.08 10.14
CA GLU A 471 -27.50 -4.86 8.89
C GLU A 471 -28.44 -4.13 7.90
N THR A 472 -28.10 -3.78 6.67
CA THR A 472 -27.03 -4.18 5.75
C THR A 472 -26.82 -3.03 4.73
N LEU A 473 -25.62 -2.94 4.16
CA LEU A 473 -25.25 -2.02 3.06
C LEU A 473 -26.22 -2.10 1.84
N GLU A 474 -27.10 -3.09 1.81
CA GLU A 474 -28.14 -3.36 0.81
C GLU A 474 -29.18 -2.23 0.69
N ALA A 475 -29.43 -1.46 1.76
CA ALA A 475 -30.34 -0.31 1.73
C ALA A 475 -29.89 0.77 0.72
N PHE A 476 -28.59 0.83 0.40
CA PHE A 476 -28.01 1.77 -0.57
C PHE A 476 -27.98 1.23 -2.00
N THR A 477 -28.55 0.04 -2.23
CA THR A 477 -28.57 -0.62 -3.54
C THR A 477 -29.94 -0.51 -4.19
N ILE A 478 -29.98 -0.73 -5.51
CA ILE A 478 -31.22 -0.79 -6.29
C ILE A 478 -32.21 -1.86 -5.80
N VAL A 479 -31.77 -2.82 -4.98
CA VAL A 479 -32.64 -3.83 -4.37
C VAL A 479 -33.71 -3.17 -3.50
N ASN A 480 -33.38 -2.05 -2.84
CA ASN A 480 -34.27 -1.34 -1.94
C ASN A 480 -35.40 -0.56 -2.65
N VAL A 481 -35.29 -0.29 -3.96
CA VAL A 481 -36.32 0.44 -4.73
C VAL A 481 -37.56 -0.44 -4.95
N GLU A 482 -38.76 0.11 -4.78
CA GLU A 482 -40.03 -0.60 -4.98
C GLU A 482 -40.28 -1.06 -6.43
N GLU A 483 -41.05 -2.13 -6.59
CA GLU A 483 -41.49 -2.61 -7.90
C GLU A 483 -42.46 -1.61 -8.53
N GLY A 484 -42.26 -1.28 -9.82
CA GLY A 484 -43.07 -0.29 -10.53
C GLY A 484 -42.79 1.17 -10.15
N SER A 485 -41.78 1.45 -9.30
CA SER A 485 -41.45 2.81 -8.89
C SER A 485 -41.00 3.69 -10.06
N ARG A 486 -41.45 4.94 -10.07
CA ARG A 486 -41.02 5.97 -11.05
C ARG A 486 -39.54 6.32 -10.91
N TRP A 487 -38.91 6.05 -9.77
CA TRP A 487 -37.51 6.39 -9.52
C TRP A 487 -36.52 5.61 -10.39
N LEU A 488 -36.93 4.47 -10.95
CA LEU A 488 -36.12 3.71 -11.91
C LEU A 488 -35.79 4.52 -13.18
N TRP A 489 -36.57 5.56 -13.50
CA TRP A 489 -36.23 6.50 -14.58
C TRP A 489 -34.97 7.31 -14.29
N ALA A 490 -34.69 7.65 -13.04
CA ALA A 490 -33.45 8.33 -12.67
C ALA A 490 -32.24 7.42 -12.86
N HIS A 491 -32.37 6.11 -12.57
CA HIS A 491 -31.33 5.12 -12.89
C HIS A 491 -31.12 4.97 -14.40
N CYS A 492 -32.21 4.93 -15.18
CA CYS A 492 -32.14 4.88 -16.63
C CYS A 492 -31.45 6.13 -17.20
N PHE A 493 -31.80 7.31 -16.71
CA PHE A 493 -31.16 8.57 -17.10
C PHE A 493 -29.66 8.59 -16.73
N ALA A 494 -29.31 8.18 -15.51
CA ALA A 494 -27.91 8.04 -15.09
C ALA A 494 -27.12 7.08 -16.00
N LEU A 495 -27.72 5.94 -16.37
CA LEU A 495 -27.14 4.96 -17.27
C LEU A 495 -26.80 5.56 -18.65
N TYR A 496 -27.72 6.36 -19.20
CA TYR A 496 -27.51 7.09 -20.46
C TYR A 496 -26.38 8.10 -20.34
N LEU A 497 -26.39 8.92 -19.30
CA LEU A 497 -25.38 9.97 -19.07
C LEU A 497 -23.97 9.36 -18.92
N VAL A 498 -23.83 8.32 -18.08
CA VAL A 498 -22.56 7.61 -17.89
C VAL A 498 -22.08 6.96 -19.20
N SER A 499 -22.97 6.30 -19.94
CA SER A 499 -22.61 5.64 -21.21
C SER A 499 -22.18 6.63 -22.29
N CYS A 500 -22.87 7.76 -22.43
CA CYS A 500 -22.54 8.79 -23.41
C CYS A 500 -21.20 9.46 -23.09
N CYS A 501 -20.99 9.85 -21.82
CA CYS A 501 -19.72 10.42 -21.36
C CYS A 501 -18.55 9.45 -21.54
N ALA A 502 -18.76 8.16 -21.24
CA ALA A 502 -17.75 7.13 -21.44
C ALA A 502 -17.39 6.95 -22.92
N CYS A 503 -18.37 6.89 -23.83
CA CYS A 503 -18.12 6.82 -25.28
C CYS A 503 -17.34 8.05 -25.78
N PHE A 504 -17.73 9.25 -25.35
CA PHE A 504 -17.07 10.49 -25.74
C PHE A 504 -15.61 10.54 -25.28
N LEU A 505 -15.35 10.25 -24.00
CA LEU A 505 -13.98 10.21 -23.46
C LEU A 505 -13.14 9.11 -24.10
N LEU A 506 -13.74 7.93 -24.35
CA LEU A 506 -13.05 6.81 -24.99
C LEU A 506 -12.63 7.17 -26.42
N TYR A 507 -13.49 7.88 -27.17
CA TYR A 507 -13.15 8.40 -28.49
C TYR A 507 -11.96 9.38 -28.45
N LEU A 508 -11.96 10.33 -27.50
CA LEU A 508 -10.88 11.30 -27.37
C LEU A 508 -9.54 10.64 -27.04
N GLU A 509 -9.52 9.70 -26.09
CA GLU A 509 -8.29 8.98 -25.74
C GLU A 509 -7.83 8.05 -26.86
N TYR A 510 -8.74 7.40 -27.59
CA TYR A 510 -8.38 6.56 -28.74
C TYR A 510 -7.75 7.40 -29.86
N ARG A 511 -8.28 8.60 -30.11
CA ARG A 511 -7.69 9.57 -31.05
C ARG A 511 -6.31 10.06 -30.58
N SER A 512 -6.15 10.33 -29.28
CA SER A 512 -4.88 10.75 -28.69
C SER A 512 -3.80 9.67 -28.84
N ILE A 513 -4.13 8.42 -28.49
CA ILE A 513 -3.18 7.30 -28.52
C ILE A 513 -2.82 6.91 -29.94
N THR A 514 -3.75 6.98 -30.89
CA THR A 514 -3.41 6.79 -32.31
C THR A 514 -2.44 7.84 -32.82
N ARG A 515 -2.60 9.12 -32.43
CA ARG A 515 -1.63 10.17 -32.76
C ARG A 515 -0.25 9.90 -32.14
N MET A 516 -0.19 9.53 -30.86
CA MET A 516 1.09 9.17 -30.20
C MET A 516 1.76 7.96 -30.85
N ARG A 517 0.99 6.95 -31.26
CA ARG A 517 1.50 5.78 -31.99
C ARG A 517 2.09 6.14 -33.35
N LEU A 518 1.46 7.05 -34.09
CA LEU A 518 1.99 7.54 -35.36
C LEU A 518 3.29 8.32 -35.15
N ALA A 519 3.35 9.18 -34.12
CA ALA A 519 4.57 9.90 -33.74
C ALA A 519 5.71 8.96 -33.31
N TYR A 520 5.38 7.88 -32.62
CA TYR A 520 6.34 6.83 -32.26
C TYR A 520 7.01 6.22 -33.49
N PHE A 521 6.24 5.90 -34.53
CA PHE A 521 6.80 5.37 -35.78
C PHE A 521 7.74 6.36 -36.47
N THR A 522 7.35 7.64 -36.55
CA THR A 522 8.20 8.68 -37.14
C THR A 522 9.48 8.93 -36.34
N SER A 523 9.45 8.78 -35.01
CA SER A 523 10.64 8.93 -34.16
C SER A 523 11.59 7.74 -34.20
N SER A 524 11.12 6.55 -34.62
CA SER A 524 11.88 5.29 -34.57
C SER A 524 12.68 5.02 -35.86
N VAL A 525 13.38 6.03 -36.39
CA VAL A 525 14.01 5.99 -37.71
C VAL A 525 14.99 4.81 -37.87
N SER A 526 15.83 4.54 -36.86
CA SER A 526 16.87 3.51 -36.96
C SER A 526 16.39 2.06 -36.68
N ASN A 527 15.07 1.81 -36.59
CA ASN A 527 14.57 0.48 -36.20
C ASN A 527 14.76 -0.56 -37.33
N PRO A 528 15.59 -1.61 -37.14
CA PRO A 528 15.88 -2.58 -38.20
C PRO A 528 14.67 -3.45 -38.58
N SER A 529 13.63 -3.49 -37.73
CA SER A 529 12.40 -4.24 -38.01
C SER A 529 11.66 -3.75 -39.25
N TYR A 530 11.72 -2.45 -39.57
CA TYR A 530 11.00 -1.87 -40.71
C TYR A 530 11.56 -2.30 -42.07
N PHE A 531 12.80 -2.78 -42.11
CA PHE A 531 13.45 -3.30 -43.32
C PHE A 531 13.43 -4.82 -43.40
N THR A 532 12.95 -5.50 -42.34
CA THR A 532 13.13 -6.94 -42.17
C THR A 532 11.80 -7.67 -42.16
N VAL A 533 11.66 -8.67 -43.03
CA VAL A 533 10.49 -9.55 -43.11
C VAL A 533 10.86 -10.92 -42.60
N LEU A 534 10.12 -11.43 -41.61
CA LEU A 534 10.20 -12.81 -41.18
C LEU A 534 9.37 -13.69 -42.13
N VAL A 535 10.04 -14.59 -42.82
CA VAL A 535 9.45 -15.58 -43.72
C VAL A 535 9.41 -16.93 -43.00
N ARG A 536 8.25 -17.60 -43.00
CA ARG A 536 8.05 -18.93 -42.41
C ARG A 536 7.40 -19.87 -43.43
N ALA A 537 7.49 -21.17 -43.18
CA ALA A 537 6.96 -22.21 -44.05
C ALA A 537 7.56 -22.15 -45.47
N ILE A 538 8.87 -22.00 -45.53
CA ILE A 538 9.65 -22.11 -46.78
C ILE A 538 9.50 -23.55 -47.29
N PRO A 539 9.10 -23.76 -48.56
CA PRO A 539 8.96 -25.10 -49.11
C PRO A 539 10.32 -25.81 -49.16
N TRP A 540 10.33 -27.08 -48.80
CA TRP A 540 11.53 -27.90 -48.87
C TRP A 540 11.76 -28.43 -50.28
N SER A 541 12.99 -28.33 -50.76
CA SER A 541 13.46 -28.85 -52.05
C SER A 541 14.58 -29.87 -51.84
N ARG A 542 14.60 -30.96 -52.61
CA ARG A 542 15.67 -31.97 -52.55
C ARG A 542 17.01 -31.47 -53.13
N GLU A 543 16.93 -30.59 -54.13
CA GLU A 543 18.08 -30.13 -54.92
C GLU A 543 18.82 -28.95 -54.27
N GLU A 544 18.17 -28.16 -53.42
CA GLU A 544 18.73 -26.91 -52.87
C GLU A 544 18.61 -26.76 -51.36
N SER A 545 19.44 -25.90 -50.76
CA SER A 545 19.31 -25.46 -49.36
C SER A 545 18.17 -24.45 -49.22
N TYR A 546 17.63 -24.28 -48.00
CA TYR A 546 16.62 -23.24 -47.76
C TYR A 546 17.15 -21.84 -48.11
N SER A 547 18.46 -21.63 -47.94
CA SER A 547 19.14 -20.40 -48.35
C SER A 547 19.03 -20.16 -49.87
N GLY A 548 19.33 -21.17 -50.69
CA GLY A 548 19.21 -21.09 -52.16
C GLY A 548 17.79 -20.78 -52.61
N THR A 549 16.80 -21.47 -52.02
CA THR A 549 15.37 -21.29 -52.30
C THR A 549 14.90 -19.86 -51.98
N VAL A 550 15.33 -19.29 -50.86
CA VAL A 550 15.00 -17.89 -50.47
C VAL A 550 15.66 -16.90 -51.42
N THR A 551 16.96 -17.06 -51.72
CA THR A 551 17.67 -16.19 -52.66
C THR A 551 16.98 -16.18 -54.02
N ARG A 552 16.65 -17.37 -54.57
CA ARG A 552 15.98 -17.45 -55.87
C ARG A 552 14.61 -16.79 -55.85
N PHE A 553 13.81 -17.06 -54.81
CA PHE A 553 12.47 -16.47 -54.72
C PHE A 553 12.52 -14.94 -54.67
N PHE A 554 13.27 -14.36 -53.73
CA PHE A 554 13.28 -12.90 -53.56
C PHE A 554 14.10 -12.16 -54.62
N SER A 555 15.11 -12.78 -55.23
CA SER A 555 15.82 -12.17 -56.37
C SER A 555 14.94 -12.12 -57.62
N ASN A 556 14.06 -13.11 -57.82
CA ASN A 556 13.16 -13.12 -58.98
C ASN A 556 11.98 -12.15 -58.81
N PHE A 557 11.33 -12.14 -57.65
CA PHE A 557 10.10 -11.34 -57.43
C PHE A 557 10.35 -9.94 -56.86
N TYR A 558 11.50 -9.69 -56.23
CA TYR A 558 11.84 -8.41 -55.57
C TYR A 558 13.26 -7.91 -55.92
N ALA A 559 13.72 -8.15 -57.15
CA ALA A 559 15.09 -7.90 -57.61
C ALA A 559 15.67 -6.52 -57.22
N SER A 560 14.88 -5.45 -57.38
CA SER A 560 15.31 -4.07 -57.12
C SER A 560 15.42 -3.72 -55.63
N SER A 561 14.73 -4.48 -54.76
CA SER A 561 14.56 -4.13 -53.36
C SER A 561 15.12 -5.17 -52.39
N PHE A 562 15.43 -6.38 -52.86
CA PHE A 562 16.08 -7.41 -52.06
C PHE A 562 17.52 -7.01 -51.72
N LEU A 563 17.90 -7.10 -50.44
CA LEU A 563 19.25 -6.79 -49.95
C LEU A 563 20.02 -8.06 -49.61
N SER A 564 19.49 -8.87 -48.69
CA SER A 564 20.08 -10.15 -48.27
C SER A 564 19.07 -10.93 -47.40
N HIS A 565 19.40 -12.16 -47.01
CA HIS A 565 18.61 -12.93 -46.04
C HIS A 565 19.51 -13.66 -45.03
N GLN A 566 18.90 -14.08 -43.93
CA GLN A 566 19.52 -14.92 -42.91
C GLN A 566 18.58 -16.08 -42.58
N ILE A 567 19.08 -17.32 -42.70
CA ILE A 567 18.33 -18.52 -42.31
C ILE A 567 18.27 -18.62 -40.78
N VAL A 568 17.12 -19.07 -40.27
CA VAL A 568 16.94 -19.36 -38.84
C VAL A 568 17.36 -20.80 -38.57
N TYR A 569 18.16 -21.00 -37.54
CA TYR A 569 18.67 -22.32 -37.17
C TYR A 569 18.03 -22.83 -35.89
N ARG A 570 17.87 -24.14 -35.78
CA ARG A 570 17.37 -24.78 -34.56
C ARG A 570 18.48 -24.73 -33.52
N SER A 571 18.21 -24.08 -32.37
CA SER A 571 19.14 -24.07 -31.24
C SER A 571 19.37 -25.51 -30.75
N GLY A 572 20.55 -26.07 -31.01
CA GLY A 572 20.91 -27.44 -30.60
C GLY A 572 21.15 -27.56 -29.08
N SER A 573 21.24 -28.80 -28.58
CA SER A 573 21.57 -29.11 -27.18
C SER A 573 22.88 -28.44 -26.73
N VAL A 574 23.89 -28.40 -27.62
CA VAL A 574 25.20 -27.75 -27.42
C VAL A 574 25.05 -26.25 -27.16
N GLN A 575 24.05 -25.59 -27.76
CA GLN A 575 23.87 -24.16 -27.58
C GLN A 575 23.05 -23.79 -26.34
N LYS A 576 22.11 -24.66 -25.97
CA LYS A 576 21.51 -24.61 -24.63
C LYS A 576 22.64 -24.76 -23.59
N LEU A 577 23.56 -25.70 -23.81
CA LEU A 577 24.79 -25.87 -23.05
C LEU A 577 25.70 -24.62 -23.07
N VAL A 578 25.95 -23.95 -24.21
CA VAL A 578 26.76 -22.71 -24.26
C VAL A 578 26.05 -21.55 -23.53
N THR A 579 24.72 -21.46 -23.62
CA THR A 579 23.95 -20.44 -22.92
C THR A 579 23.93 -20.71 -21.42
N ASP A 580 23.76 -21.97 -21.01
CA ASP A 580 23.76 -22.41 -19.63
C ASP A 580 25.17 -22.40 -19.03
N ALA A 581 26.21 -22.69 -19.82
CA ALA A 581 27.62 -22.49 -19.50
C ALA A 581 27.97 -21.00 -19.43
N GLY A 582 27.37 -20.14 -20.24
CA GLY A 582 27.51 -18.69 -20.12
C GLY A 582 26.87 -18.14 -18.83
N LYS A 583 25.72 -18.71 -18.43
CA LYS A 583 25.10 -18.43 -17.12
C LYS A 583 25.93 -19.00 -15.97
N MET A 584 26.42 -20.24 -16.08
CA MET A 584 27.30 -20.85 -15.08
C MET A 584 28.64 -20.13 -15.00
N CYS A 585 29.25 -19.73 -16.09
CA CYS A 585 30.50 -18.97 -16.12
C CYS A 585 30.31 -17.58 -15.51
N LYS A 586 29.15 -16.95 -15.69
CA LYS A 586 28.77 -15.77 -14.90
C LYS A 586 28.66 -16.11 -13.41
N ILE A 587 27.95 -17.17 -13.04
CA ILE A 587 27.82 -17.62 -11.64
C ILE A 587 29.18 -17.96 -11.02
N LEU A 588 30.09 -18.57 -11.77
CA LEU A 588 31.43 -18.99 -11.36
C LEU A 588 32.43 -17.83 -11.30
N LYS A 589 32.33 -16.85 -12.21
CA LYS A 589 33.08 -15.58 -12.13
C LYS A 589 32.68 -14.72 -10.93
N LEU A 590 31.50 -14.97 -10.36
CA LEU A 590 30.97 -14.27 -9.19
C LEU A 590 31.38 -14.92 -7.86
N THR A 591 32.02 -16.10 -7.89
CA THR A 591 32.63 -16.70 -6.70
C THR A 591 34.01 -16.06 -6.50
N PRO A 592 34.30 -15.37 -5.38
CA PRO A 592 35.60 -14.73 -5.17
C PRO A 592 36.74 -15.76 -5.27
N ARG A 593 37.83 -15.38 -5.94
CA ARG A 593 39.06 -16.17 -6.10
C ARG A 593 39.86 -16.34 -4.79
N GLU A 594 39.32 -15.86 -3.67
CA GLU A 594 39.90 -15.97 -2.33
C GLU A 594 38.93 -16.71 -1.42
N LEU A 595 38.82 -18.02 -1.59
CA LEU A 595 38.43 -18.90 -0.49
C LEU A 595 39.68 -19.66 -0.08
N HIS A 596 40.38 -19.15 0.94
CA HIS A 596 41.24 -20.01 1.74
C HIS A 596 40.41 -21.20 2.20
N ILE A 597 40.93 -22.38 1.92
CA ILE A 597 40.32 -23.69 2.18
C ILE A 597 40.02 -23.79 3.68
N GLY A 598 38.74 -23.64 4.01
CA GLY A 598 38.15 -23.99 5.29
C GLY A 598 36.83 -24.67 4.99
N SER A 599 36.81 -26.00 5.04
CA SER A 599 35.66 -26.85 4.71
C SER A 599 34.44 -26.46 5.56
N HIS A 600 33.42 -25.85 4.94
CA HIS A 600 32.06 -25.87 5.47
C HIS A 600 31.08 -26.20 4.34
N SER A 601 30.68 -27.47 4.33
CA SER A 601 29.61 -28.04 3.53
C SER A 601 28.26 -27.44 3.95
N MET A 602 27.62 -26.67 3.06
CA MET A 602 26.19 -26.34 3.23
C MET A 602 25.35 -27.53 2.77
N ARG A 603 24.72 -28.20 3.73
CA ARG A 603 23.63 -29.17 3.52
C ARG A 603 22.37 -28.45 3.02
N CYS A 604 21.94 -28.73 1.79
CA CYS A 604 20.58 -28.45 1.35
C CYS A 604 19.73 -29.73 1.54
N GLY A 605 18.73 -29.68 2.42
CA GLY A 605 17.90 -30.82 2.77
C GLY A 605 16.76 -31.08 1.79
N LEU A 606 16.76 -32.31 1.26
CA LEU A 606 15.69 -33.26 0.92
C LEU A 606 15.97 -33.87 -0.46
N CYS A 607 16.43 -35.13 -0.46
CA CYS A 607 16.85 -35.98 -1.60
C CYS A 607 18.26 -35.75 -2.19
N GLY A 608 19.26 -36.40 -1.56
CA GLY A 608 20.06 -37.47 -2.19
C GLY A 608 21.17 -37.13 -3.22
N THR A 609 22.39 -37.54 -2.86
CA THR A 609 23.64 -37.74 -3.64
C THR A 609 24.49 -36.52 -3.99
N THR A 610 25.66 -36.46 -3.36
CA THR A 610 26.78 -35.56 -3.64
C THR A 610 27.64 -36.14 -4.76
N SER A 611 27.54 -35.62 -5.98
CA SER A 611 28.65 -35.70 -6.93
C SER A 611 29.60 -34.53 -6.63
N SER A 612 30.77 -34.83 -6.07
CA SER A 612 31.85 -33.85 -5.90
C SER A 612 32.27 -33.34 -7.27
N PHE A 613 31.92 -32.09 -7.58
CA PHE A 613 32.49 -31.39 -8.73
C PHE A 613 33.97 -31.09 -8.42
N ASN A 614 34.87 -31.92 -8.94
CA ASN A 614 36.28 -31.57 -9.01
C ASN A 614 36.44 -30.53 -10.11
N VAL A 615 36.83 -29.31 -9.74
CA VAL A 615 37.28 -28.28 -10.67
C VAL A 615 38.68 -28.68 -11.11
N LEU A 616 38.82 -29.18 -12.34
CA LEU A 616 40.13 -29.38 -12.96
C LEU A 616 40.80 -28.01 -13.18
N PRO A 617 42.13 -27.90 -12.97
CA PRO A 617 42.87 -26.69 -13.31
C PRO A 617 42.74 -26.39 -14.81
N MET A 618 42.53 -25.13 -15.14
CA MET A 618 42.65 -24.62 -16.50
C MET A 618 44.14 -24.54 -16.85
N ASP A 619 44.74 -25.68 -17.20
CA ASP A 619 45.94 -25.70 -18.02
C ASP A 619 45.54 -25.93 -19.49
N GLU A 620 46.38 -25.39 -20.37
CA GLU A 620 46.20 -25.20 -21.79
C GLU A 620 45.76 -26.47 -22.55
N GLU A 621 44.45 -26.68 -22.71
CA GLU A 621 43.89 -27.46 -23.82
C GLU A 621 43.15 -26.54 -24.79
N GLY A 622 43.87 -25.53 -25.28
CA GLY A 622 43.45 -24.74 -26.42
C GLY A 622 43.73 -25.45 -27.74
N ASP A 623 43.19 -26.66 -28.00
CA ASP A 623 43.10 -27.10 -29.41
C ASP A 623 42.14 -28.26 -29.78
N LYS A 624 41.55 -29.01 -28.85
CA LYS A 624 40.74 -30.19 -29.22
C LYS A 624 39.22 -30.00 -29.38
N GLY A 625 38.70 -28.79 -29.15
CA GLY A 625 37.25 -28.50 -29.25
C GLY A 625 36.80 -27.73 -30.51
N ARG A 626 37.71 -27.43 -31.44
CA ARG A 626 37.44 -26.55 -32.59
C ARG A 626 36.94 -27.25 -33.85
N SER A 627 36.75 -28.58 -33.82
CA SER A 627 36.53 -29.40 -35.02
C SER A 627 35.07 -29.66 -35.43
N ASP A 628 34.05 -29.01 -34.86
CA ASP A 628 32.64 -29.38 -35.14
C ASP A 628 31.79 -28.37 -35.93
N PHE A 629 32.37 -27.31 -36.50
CA PHE A 629 31.66 -26.44 -37.46
C PHE A 629 31.99 -26.79 -38.92
N GLY A 630 31.81 -28.05 -39.30
CA GLY A 630 31.76 -28.45 -40.71
C GLY A 630 30.43 -28.04 -41.36
N GLY A 631 30.47 -27.44 -42.55
CA GLY A 631 29.29 -26.93 -43.28
C GLY A 631 28.19 -27.97 -43.58
N ALA A 632 28.48 -29.28 -43.47
CA ALA A 632 27.51 -30.35 -43.67
C ALA A 632 26.51 -30.52 -42.50
N ASP A 633 26.85 -30.14 -41.27
CA ASP A 633 26.01 -30.34 -40.08
C ASP A 633 25.04 -29.17 -39.81
N LEU A 634 25.31 -27.99 -40.40
CA LEU A 634 24.42 -26.82 -40.38
C LEU A 634 23.13 -27.04 -41.20
N ARG A 635 23.22 -27.77 -42.33
CA ARG A 635 22.06 -28.05 -43.22
C ARG A 635 20.98 -28.87 -42.52
N LYS A 636 21.35 -29.79 -41.61
CA LYS A 636 20.39 -30.56 -40.78
C LYS A 636 19.69 -29.73 -39.71
N LYS A 637 20.24 -28.55 -39.37
CA LYS A 637 19.75 -27.65 -38.32
C LYS A 637 18.99 -26.44 -38.87
N GLU A 638 18.87 -26.28 -40.20
CA GLU A 638 18.08 -25.22 -40.83
C GLU A 638 16.59 -25.38 -40.50
N CYS A 639 15.96 -24.30 -40.05
CA CYS A 639 14.52 -24.22 -39.92
C CYS A 639 13.92 -23.71 -41.24
N ALA A 640 12.68 -24.10 -41.55
CA ALA A 640 11.90 -23.56 -42.68
C ALA A 640 11.44 -22.11 -42.43
N ALA A 641 12.35 -21.25 -41.96
CA ALA A 641 12.16 -19.85 -41.66
C ALA A 641 13.42 -19.04 -41.96
N ALA A 642 13.25 -17.81 -42.44
CA ALA A 642 14.32 -16.89 -42.79
C ALA A 642 13.93 -15.46 -42.44
N LEU A 643 14.91 -14.63 -42.15
CA LEU A 643 14.77 -13.18 -42.09
C LEU A 643 15.26 -12.61 -43.42
N VAL A 644 14.42 -11.84 -44.10
CA VAL A 644 14.72 -11.22 -45.39
C VAL A 644 14.83 -9.73 -45.20
N PHE A 645 15.97 -9.16 -45.61
CA PHE A 645 16.28 -7.75 -45.53
C PHE A 645 16.01 -7.08 -46.87
N PHE A 646 15.32 -5.94 -46.83
CA PHE A 646 15.03 -5.11 -47.99
C PHE A 646 15.83 -3.81 -47.94
N ARG A 647 16.07 -3.22 -49.11
CA ARG A 647 16.73 -1.92 -49.26
C ARG A 647 15.87 -0.78 -48.72
N ASN A 648 14.55 -0.87 -48.89
CA ASN A 648 13.59 0.20 -48.55
C ASN A 648 12.51 -0.37 -47.60
N ARG A 649 12.03 0.43 -46.65
CA ARG A 649 11.00 0.03 -45.67
C ARG A 649 9.67 -0.25 -46.36
N TYR A 650 9.34 0.51 -47.40
CA TYR A 650 8.12 0.30 -48.18
C TYR A 650 8.07 -1.10 -48.82
N ALA A 651 9.19 -1.56 -49.40
CA ALA A 651 9.26 -2.89 -50.02
C ALA A 651 9.08 -4.02 -48.99
N ALA A 652 9.69 -3.89 -47.80
CA ALA A 652 9.47 -4.81 -46.69
C ALA A 652 8.00 -4.82 -46.24
N LEU A 653 7.35 -3.66 -46.14
CA LEU A 653 5.94 -3.56 -45.80
C LEU A 653 5.07 -4.30 -46.82
N VAL A 654 5.27 -4.04 -48.12
CA VAL A 654 4.53 -4.69 -49.20
C VAL A 654 4.72 -6.21 -49.17
N ALA A 655 5.96 -6.69 -49.03
CA ALA A 655 6.26 -8.11 -48.93
C ALA A 655 5.66 -8.77 -47.67
N SER A 656 5.52 -8.03 -46.58
CA SER A 656 4.94 -8.54 -45.33
C SER A 656 3.40 -8.63 -45.34
N GLN A 657 2.73 -7.85 -46.19
CA GLN A 657 1.26 -7.81 -46.27
C GLN A 657 0.70 -8.61 -47.45
N SER A 658 1.48 -8.79 -48.51
CA SER A 658 1.07 -9.54 -49.70
C SER A 658 1.15 -11.05 -49.47
N LEU A 659 0.16 -11.77 -50.01
CA LEU A 659 0.17 -13.22 -50.08
C LEU A 659 1.18 -13.65 -51.16
N GLN A 660 2.27 -14.33 -50.76
CA GLN A 660 3.38 -14.66 -51.66
C GLN A 660 3.12 -15.86 -52.59
N SER A 661 2.19 -16.75 -52.22
CA SER A 661 1.97 -18.02 -52.90
C SER A 661 0.48 -18.35 -52.98
N ARG A 662 0.07 -19.16 -53.96
CA ARG A 662 -1.31 -19.69 -54.09
C ARG A 662 -1.76 -20.43 -52.82
N ASN A 663 -0.82 -21.05 -52.10
CA ASN A 663 -1.11 -21.72 -50.83
C ASN A 663 -0.75 -20.79 -49.64
N PRO A 664 -1.73 -20.35 -48.83
CA PRO A 664 -1.50 -19.44 -47.71
C PRO A 664 -0.73 -20.05 -46.53
N MET A 665 -0.47 -21.36 -46.55
CA MET A 665 0.40 -22.03 -45.58
C MET A 665 1.87 -22.13 -46.02
N THR A 666 2.23 -21.59 -47.19
CA THR A 666 3.61 -21.56 -47.71
C THR A 666 4.06 -20.13 -47.90
N TRP A 667 5.36 -19.84 -47.71
CA TRP A 667 5.91 -18.49 -47.84
C TRP A 667 5.16 -17.45 -47.00
N VAL A 668 4.88 -17.78 -45.74
CA VAL A 668 4.15 -16.89 -44.83
C VAL A 668 5.08 -15.78 -44.39
N THR A 669 4.77 -14.56 -44.82
CA THR A 669 5.54 -13.36 -44.50
C THR A 669 4.87 -12.54 -43.41
N ASN A 670 5.65 -12.03 -42.47
CA ASN A 670 5.23 -11.04 -41.48
C ASN A 670 6.38 -10.05 -41.26
N LEU A 671 6.08 -8.81 -40.89
CA LEU A 671 7.13 -7.88 -40.48
C LEU A 671 7.88 -8.47 -39.27
N SER A 672 9.20 -8.39 -39.27
CA SER A 672 10.00 -8.96 -38.19
C SER A 672 9.81 -8.16 -36.91
N PRO A 673 9.69 -8.78 -35.73
CA PRO A 673 9.83 -8.07 -34.46
C PRO A 673 11.23 -7.44 -34.32
N GLU A 674 11.38 -6.49 -33.40
CA GLU A 674 12.70 -5.97 -33.06
C GLU A 674 13.65 -7.10 -32.59
N PRO A 675 14.97 -6.98 -32.82
CA PRO A 675 15.92 -8.03 -32.44
C PRO A 675 15.84 -8.44 -30.95
N GLY A 676 15.62 -7.46 -30.05
CA GLY A 676 15.46 -7.71 -28.61
C GLY A 676 14.12 -8.33 -28.21
N ASP A 677 13.10 -8.17 -29.05
CA ASP A 677 11.74 -8.70 -28.88
C ASP A 677 11.57 -10.10 -29.50
N MET A 678 12.45 -10.49 -30.42
CA MET A 678 12.37 -11.78 -31.11
C MET A 678 12.52 -12.98 -30.15
N TYR A 679 11.64 -13.97 -30.30
CA TYR A 679 11.66 -15.20 -29.53
C TYR A 679 12.00 -16.41 -30.42
N TRP A 680 13.31 -16.60 -30.62
CA TRP A 680 13.91 -17.59 -31.52
C TRP A 680 13.34 -19.01 -31.40
N SER A 681 13.07 -19.48 -30.18
CA SER A 681 12.58 -20.85 -29.94
C SER A 681 11.24 -21.15 -30.64
N ASN A 682 10.36 -20.16 -30.79
CA ASN A 682 9.04 -20.37 -31.42
C ASN A 682 9.06 -20.21 -32.93
N ILE A 683 10.11 -19.64 -33.50
CA ILE A 683 10.21 -19.39 -34.95
C ILE A 683 10.48 -20.69 -35.72
N CYS A 684 11.22 -21.61 -35.10
CA CYS A 684 11.47 -22.94 -35.64
C CYS A 684 10.28 -23.92 -35.52
N VAL A 685 9.15 -23.50 -34.95
CA VAL A 685 7.95 -24.35 -34.89
C VAL A 685 7.33 -24.45 -36.28
N PRO A 686 7.04 -25.66 -36.81
CA PRO A 686 6.37 -25.81 -38.09
C PRO A 686 5.05 -25.03 -38.14
N TYR A 687 4.85 -24.22 -39.19
CA TYR A 687 3.70 -23.31 -39.26
C TYR A 687 2.36 -24.05 -39.20
N ARG A 688 2.28 -25.24 -39.81
CA ARG A 688 1.08 -26.11 -39.78
C ARG A 688 0.67 -26.56 -38.38
N LEU A 689 1.61 -26.59 -37.41
CA LEU A 689 1.32 -26.99 -36.03
C LEU A 689 0.80 -25.83 -35.17
N LEU A 690 0.94 -24.58 -35.63
CA LEU A 690 0.61 -23.40 -34.82
C LEU A 690 -0.88 -23.29 -34.52
N TRP A 691 -1.77 -23.58 -35.47
CA TRP A 691 -3.22 -23.50 -35.24
C TRP A 691 -3.69 -24.59 -34.26
N ILE A 692 -3.14 -25.82 -34.36
CA ILE A 692 -3.40 -26.91 -33.40
C ILE A 692 -2.96 -26.50 -31.99
N ARG A 693 -1.76 -25.93 -31.85
CA ARG A 693 -1.27 -25.41 -30.56
C ARG A 693 -2.19 -24.34 -30.00
N LYS A 694 -2.66 -23.40 -30.82
CA LYS A 694 -3.61 -22.35 -30.38
C LYS A 694 -4.93 -22.95 -29.88
N ILE A 695 -5.50 -23.94 -30.57
CA ILE A 695 -6.72 -24.62 -30.12
C ILE A 695 -6.47 -25.37 -28.81
N ALA A 696 -5.39 -26.15 -28.73
CA ALA A 696 -5.03 -26.90 -27.52
C ALA A 696 -4.87 -25.96 -26.31
N ILE A 697 -4.21 -24.82 -26.49
CA ILE A 697 -4.03 -23.82 -25.43
C ILE A 697 -5.34 -23.10 -25.09
N LEU A 698 -6.22 -22.83 -26.07
CA LEU A 698 -7.55 -22.30 -25.78
C LEU A 698 -8.35 -23.26 -24.91
N VAL A 699 -8.39 -24.55 -25.27
CA VAL A 699 -9.04 -25.61 -24.47
C VAL A 699 -8.43 -25.73 -23.08
N ALA A 700 -7.09 -25.74 -22.98
CA ALA A 700 -6.41 -25.77 -21.68
C ALA A 700 -6.73 -24.53 -20.82
N SER A 701 -6.85 -23.35 -21.44
CA SER A 701 -7.23 -22.12 -20.75
C SER A 701 -8.68 -22.17 -20.26
N MET A 702 -9.60 -22.71 -21.05
CA MET A 702 -11.00 -22.91 -20.63
C MET A 702 -11.13 -23.95 -19.51
N ALA A 703 -10.38 -25.05 -19.60
CA ALA A 703 -10.32 -26.06 -18.55
C ALA A 703 -9.78 -25.46 -17.24
N LEU A 704 -8.76 -24.61 -17.31
CA LEU A 704 -8.23 -23.89 -16.15
C LEU A 704 -9.26 -22.93 -15.56
N VAL A 705 -10.02 -22.20 -16.40
CA VAL A 705 -11.12 -21.35 -15.93
C VAL A 705 -12.13 -22.18 -15.15
N ALA A 706 -12.60 -23.31 -15.72
CA ALA A 706 -13.57 -24.19 -15.09
C ALA A 706 -13.05 -24.78 -13.76
N PHE A 707 -11.80 -25.23 -13.72
CA PHE A 707 -11.16 -25.75 -12.51
C PHE A 707 -11.11 -24.71 -11.38
N PHE A 708 -10.85 -23.44 -11.73
CA PHE A 708 -10.75 -22.35 -10.77
C PHE A 708 -12.10 -21.85 -10.22
N VAL A 709 -13.23 -22.34 -10.73
CA VAL A 709 -14.55 -22.08 -10.12
C VAL A 709 -14.63 -22.70 -8.71
N ALA A 710 -13.94 -23.81 -8.44
CA ALA A 710 -13.96 -24.47 -7.14
C ALA A 710 -13.32 -23.63 -6.01
N PRO A 711 -12.07 -23.11 -6.14
CA PRO A 711 -11.51 -22.16 -5.18
C PRO A 711 -12.35 -20.90 -4.98
N VAL A 712 -12.91 -20.34 -6.07
CA VAL A 712 -13.80 -19.17 -5.99
C VAL A 712 -15.07 -19.52 -5.18
N SER A 713 -15.62 -20.70 -5.39
CA SER A 713 -16.79 -21.17 -4.65
C SER A 713 -16.52 -21.39 -3.18
N LEU A 714 -15.32 -21.87 -2.84
CA LEU A 714 -14.87 -21.96 -1.46
C LEU A 714 -14.83 -20.58 -0.80
N THR A 715 -14.31 -19.56 -1.51
CA THR A 715 -14.29 -18.19 -0.97
C THR A 715 -15.67 -17.60 -0.77
N GLN A 716 -16.63 -17.86 -1.67
CA GLN A 716 -18.03 -17.44 -1.48
C GLN A 716 -18.71 -18.21 -0.34
N GLY A 717 -18.39 -19.50 -0.16
CA GLY A 717 -18.86 -20.29 0.98
C GLY A 717 -18.43 -19.72 2.34
N LEU A 718 -17.27 -19.06 2.42
CA LEU A 718 -16.78 -18.38 3.63
C LEU A 718 -17.54 -17.09 3.96
N VAL A 719 -18.15 -16.44 2.95
CA VAL A 719 -18.98 -15.24 3.15
C VAL A 719 -20.30 -15.59 3.84
N HIS A 720 -20.88 -16.75 3.55
CA HIS A 720 -22.12 -17.25 4.17
C HIS A 720 -21.83 -18.23 5.32
N LEU A 721 -21.22 -17.72 6.39
CA LEU A 721 -20.80 -18.50 7.57
C LEU A 721 -21.90 -19.38 8.18
N ASP A 722 -23.16 -18.93 8.18
CA ASP A 722 -24.28 -19.67 8.78
C ASP A 722 -24.54 -21.02 8.11
N LYS A 723 -24.31 -21.10 6.79
CA LYS A 723 -24.39 -22.35 6.04
C LYS A 723 -23.15 -23.21 6.27
N LEU A 724 -21.97 -22.59 6.27
CA LEU A 724 -20.71 -23.30 6.48
C LEU A 724 -20.64 -23.93 7.88
N GLN A 725 -21.21 -23.28 8.88
CA GLN A 725 -21.34 -23.79 10.25
C GLN A 725 -22.26 -25.02 10.33
N ARG A 726 -23.26 -25.14 9.44
CA ARG A 726 -24.11 -26.34 9.35
C ARG A 726 -23.38 -27.49 8.64
N THR A 727 -22.54 -27.19 7.65
CA THR A 727 -21.78 -28.19 6.88
C THR A 727 -20.54 -28.70 7.64
N PHE A 728 -19.87 -27.85 8.42
CA PHE A 728 -18.63 -28.17 9.14
C PHE A 728 -18.76 -27.80 10.63
N PRO A 729 -19.22 -28.73 11.48
CA PRO A 729 -19.52 -28.45 12.89
C PRO A 729 -18.32 -27.97 13.73
N PHE A 730 -17.09 -28.32 13.33
CA PHE A 730 -15.86 -27.93 14.03
C PHE A 730 -15.60 -26.41 13.99
N LEU A 731 -16.10 -25.70 12.97
CA LEU A 731 -15.97 -24.25 12.83
C LEU A 731 -16.75 -23.47 13.89
N LYS A 732 -17.78 -24.08 14.49
CA LYS A 732 -18.66 -23.49 15.50
C LYS A 732 -17.91 -23.01 16.75
N GLY A 733 -16.79 -23.65 17.08
CA GLY A 733 -15.92 -23.26 18.22
C GLY A 733 -15.06 -22.03 17.94
N VAL A 734 -14.54 -21.91 16.71
CA VAL A 734 -13.64 -20.82 16.27
C VAL A 734 -14.43 -19.53 16.00
N LEU A 735 -15.67 -19.67 15.51
CA LEU A 735 -16.52 -18.56 15.08
C LEU A 735 -17.42 -17.93 16.15
N LYS A 736 -17.47 -18.49 17.36
CA LYS A 736 -18.23 -17.91 18.49
C LYS A 736 -17.68 -16.57 19.00
N ARG A 737 -16.46 -16.16 18.60
CA ARG A 737 -15.85 -14.88 19.01
C ARG A 737 -16.35 -13.75 18.08
N LYS A 738 -17.03 -12.74 18.64
CA LYS A 738 -17.70 -11.62 17.93
C LYS A 738 -16.83 -10.86 16.89
N GLY A 739 -15.50 -10.84 17.04
CA GLY A 739 -14.59 -10.22 16.06
C GLY A 739 -14.06 -11.18 14.97
N MET A 740 -13.99 -12.49 15.25
CA MET A 740 -13.47 -13.45 14.28
C MET A 740 -14.47 -13.77 13.16
N SER A 741 -15.78 -13.72 13.43
CA SER A 741 -16.78 -13.89 12.36
C SER A 741 -16.77 -12.72 11.37
N GLN A 742 -16.59 -11.48 11.86
CA GLN A 742 -16.50 -10.28 11.03
C GLN A 742 -15.22 -10.26 10.18
N LEU A 743 -14.08 -10.69 10.74
CA LEU A 743 -12.81 -10.77 10.01
C LEU A 743 -12.79 -11.93 9.01
N ALA A 744 -13.42 -13.06 9.37
CA ALA A 744 -13.56 -14.23 8.50
C ALA A 744 -14.58 -14.03 7.36
N THR A 745 -15.62 -13.20 7.53
CA THR A 745 -16.59 -12.87 6.48
C THR A 745 -16.14 -11.72 5.59
N GLY A 746 -15.49 -10.71 6.16
CA GLY A 746 -15.12 -9.49 5.43
C GLY A 746 -13.81 -9.58 4.66
N TYR A 747 -12.72 -10.01 5.32
CA TYR A 747 -11.35 -9.85 4.80
C TYR A 747 -10.74 -11.18 4.29
N LEU A 748 -11.00 -12.28 5.00
CA LEU A 748 -10.42 -13.59 4.69
C LEU A 748 -10.76 -14.11 3.28
N PRO A 749 -12.01 -14.02 2.77
CA PRO A 749 -12.35 -14.52 1.44
C PRO A 749 -11.56 -13.82 0.34
N SER A 750 -11.38 -12.51 0.48
CA SER A 750 -10.62 -11.70 -0.48
C SER A 750 -9.13 -12.03 -0.45
N VAL A 751 -8.54 -12.24 0.73
CA VAL A 751 -7.13 -12.66 0.86
C VAL A 751 -6.88 -14.04 0.25
N VAL A 752 -7.76 -15.01 0.55
CA VAL A 752 -7.65 -16.36 -0.02
C VAL A 752 -7.76 -16.31 -1.54
N LEU A 753 -8.71 -15.52 -2.07
CA LEU A 753 -8.84 -15.32 -3.50
C LEU A 753 -7.57 -14.72 -4.12
N ILE A 754 -6.98 -13.70 -3.49
CA ILE A 754 -5.73 -13.07 -3.95
C ILE A 754 -4.58 -14.10 -4.03
N ILE A 755 -4.43 -14.97 -3.04
CA ILE A 755 -3.39 -16.03 -3.01
C ILE A 755 -3.55 -16.96 -4.22
N PHE A 756 -4.77 -17.42 -4.50
CA PHE A 756 -5.03 -18.26 -5.68
C PHE A 756 -4.78 -17.50 -6.99
N MET A 757 -5.12 -16.20 -7.04
CA MET A 757 -4.91 -15.37 -8.23
C MET A 757 -3.43 -15.13 -8.56
N TYR A 758 -2.51 -15.14 -7.58
CA TYR A 758 -1.07 -15.00 -7.84
C TYR A 758 -0.49 -16.13 -8.72
N MET A 759 -1.11 -17.32 -8.72
CA MET A 759 -0.67 -18.47 -9.52
C MET A 759 -1.04 -18.35 -11.01
N VAL A 760 -2.05 -17.53 -11.34
CA VAL A 760 -2.67 -17.52 -12.67
C VAL A 760 -1.78 -16.87 -13.74
N PRO A 761 -1.20 -15.66 -13.54
CA PRO A 761 -0.41 -15.03 -14.60
C PRO A 761 0.82 -15.81 -15.06
N PRO A 762 1.59 -16.48 -14.18
CA PRO A 762 2.68 -17.37 -14.61
C PRO A 762 2.19 -18.52 -15.50
N ILE A 763 1.05 -19.14 -15.17
CA ILE A 763 0.46 -20.22 -15.98
C ILE A 763 0.00 -19.68 -17.34
N MET A 764 -0.65 -18.52 -17.38
CA MET A 764 -1.09 -17.89 -18.64
C MET A 764 0.09 -17.44 -19.51
N LEU A 765 1.20 -17.03 -18.90
CA LEU A 765 2.44 -16.75 -19.61
C LEU A 765 3.05 -18.02 -20.20
N LEU A 766 3.05 -19.13 -19.46
CA LEU A 766 3.46 -20.45 -19.96
C LEU A 766 2.59 -20.88 -21.14
N PHE A 767 1.26 -20.83 -21.01
CA PHE A 767 0.34 -21.13 -22.12
C PHE A 767 0.65 -20.28 -23.35
N SER A 768 0.88 -18.99 -23.17
CA SER A 768 1.23 -18.08 -24.27
C SER A 768 2.62 -18.35 -24.88
N THR A 769 3.56 -18.98 -24.14
CA THR A 769 4.81 -19.48 -24.76
C THR A 769 4.52 -20.64 -25.71
N LEU A 770 3.66 -21.57 -25.29
CA LEU A 770 3.35 -22.81 -26.01
C LEU A 770 2.53 -22.56 -27.28
N GLU A 771 1.76 -21.47 -27.34
CA GLU A 771 1.02 -21.02 -28.54
C GLU A 771 1.92 -20.76 -29.77
N GLY A 772 3.22 -20.53 -29.57
CA GLY A 772 4.14 -20.26 -30.68
C GLY A 772 4.18 -18.78 -31.11
N SER A 773 3.99 -17.84 -30.18
CA SER A 773 4.20 -16.41 -30.44
C SER A 773 5.65 -16.12 -30.85
N ILE A 774 5.86 -15.38 -31.94
CA ILE A 774 7.19 -15.06 -32.50
C ILE A 774 7.95 -13.97 -31.73
N SER A 775 7.22 -13.14 -30.98
CA SER A 775 7.77 -12.03 -30.19
C SER A 775 7.47 -12.18 -28.70
N ARG A 776 8.33 -11.61 -27.85
CA ARG A 776 8.19 -11.58 -26.40
C ARG A 776 7.04 -10.66 -25.99
N SER A 777 6.88 -9.54 -26.70
CA SER A 777 5.76 -8.61 -26.63
C SER A 777 4.44 -9.30 -26.94
N GLY A 778 4.37 -10.05 -28.05
CA GLY A 778 3.19 -10.78 -28.49
C GLY A 778 2.79 -11.85 -27.50
N ARG A 779 3.75 -12.57 -26.92
CA ARG A 779 3.52 -13.52 -25.83
C ARG A 779 2.91 -12.85 -24.60
N LYS A 780 3.47 -11.71 -24.15
CA LYS A 780 2.93 -10.97 -22.99
C LYS A 780 1.54 -10.41 -23.25
N ARG A 781 1.28 -9.91 -24.46
CA ARG A 781 -0.04 -9.44 -24.89
C ARG A 781 -1.07 -10.59 -24.91
N SER A 782 -0.69 -11.74 -25.45
CA SER A 782 -1.54 -12.94 -25.45
C SER A 782 -1.84 -13.43 -24.02
N ALA A 783 -0.84 -13.39 -23.13
CA ALA A 783 -1.02 -13.72 -21.72
C ALA A 783 -1.95 -12.72 -21.02
N SER A 784 -1.80 -11.42 -21.29
CA SER A 784 -2.66 -10.35 -20.77
C SER A 784 -4.13 -10.59 -21.11
N ILE A 785 -4.44 -10.93 -22.36
CA ILE A 785 -5.82 -11.23 -22.79
C ILE A 785 -6.37 -12.45 -22.04
N LYS A 786 -5.58 -13.53 -21.89
CA LYS A 786 -6.02 -14.72 -21.15
C LYS A 786 -6.25 -14.45 -19.68
N VAL A 787 -5.35 -13.71 -19.03
CA VAL A 787 -5.51 -13.28 -17.63
C VAL A 787 -6.77 -12.43 -17.48
N LEU A 788 -7.02 -11.50 -18.41
CA LEU A 788 -8.23 -10.68 -18.40
C LEU A 788 -9.50 -11.52 -18.53
N CYS A 789 -9.57 -12.41 -19.52
CA CYS A 789 -10.70 -13.32 -19.68
C CYS A 789 -10.89 -14.19 -18.42
N PHE A 790 -9.80 -14.68 -17.84
CA PHE A 790 -9.85 -15.47 -16.61
C PHE A 790 -10.36 -14.66 -15.42
N LEU A 791 -9.89 -13.42 -15.22
CA LEU A 791 -10.34 -12.56 -14.13
C LEU A 791 -11.83 -12.21 -14.27
N ILE A 792 -12.27 -11.83 -15.47
CA ILE A 792 -13.69 -11.55 -15.72
C ILE A 792 -14.54 -12.80 -15.47
N TRP A 793 -14.13 -13.97 -15.95
CA TRP A 793 -14.89 -15.19 -15.71
C TRP A 793 -14.85 -15.58 -14.23
N ASN A 794 -13.69 -15.83 -13.63
CA ASN A 794 -13.62 -16.37 -12.28
C ASN A 794 -13.90 -15.35 -11.18
N VAL A 795 -13.32 -14.15 -11.25
CA VAL A 795 -13.46 -13.16 -10.18
C VAL A 795 -14.79 -12.42 -10.26
N PHE A 796 -15.30 -12.10 -11.46
CA PHE A 796 -16.62 -11.47 -11.57
C PHE A 796 -17.73 -12.51 -11.66
N PHE A 797 -17.86 -13.23 -12.78
CA PHE A 797 -18.99 -14.15 -12.98
C PHE A 797 -18.96 -15.37 -12.03
N GLY A 798 -17.80 -15.93 -11.74
CA GLY A 798 -17.64 -17.11 -10.89
C GLY A 798 -18.08 -16.85 -9.45
N ASN A 799 -17.76 -15.67 -8.90
CA ASN A 799 -18.25 -15.25 -7.60
C ASN A 799 -19.77 -15.02 -7.60
N ILE A 800 -20.32 -14.35 -8.63
CA ILE A 800 -21.77 -14.11 -8.76
C ILE A 800 -22.56 -15.42 -8.91
N LEU A 801 -22.09 -16.33 -9.76
CA LEU A 801 -22.70 -17.63 -9.96
C LEU A 801 -22.55 -18.51 -8.72
N SER A 802 -21.38 -18.56 -8.09
CA SER A 802 -21.19 -19.42 -6.93
C SER A 802 -22.01 -18.98 -5.71
N GLY A 803 -22.05 -17.67 -5.43
CA GLY A 803 -22.89 -17.11 -4.36
C GLY A 803 -24.38 -17.44 -4.55
N SER A 804 -24.87 -17.41 -5.79
CA SER A 804 -26.28 -17.70 -6.12
C SER A 804 -26.61 -19.20 -6.23
N VAL A 805 -25.67 -20.03 -6.67
CA VAL A 805 -25.82 -21.50 -6.81
C VAL A 805 -26.03 -22.19 -5.45
N ILE A 806 -25.42 -21.68 -4.38
CA ILE A 806 -25.58 -22.21 -3.01
C ILE A 806 -26.97 -21.86 -2.41
N GLU A 807 -27.71 -20.93 -3.01
CA GLU A 807 -29.04 -20.52 -2.55
C GLU A 807 -30.21 -21.09 -3.34
N ARG A 808 -30.05 -21.34 -4.66
CA ARG A 808 -31.20 -21.61 -5.54
C ARG A 808 -30.95 -22.69 -6.60
N PHE A 809 -30.23 -23.74 -6.23
CA PHE A 809 -29.82 -24.84 -7.13
C PHE A 809 -30.96 -25.41 -8.00
N SER A 810 -32.21 -25.40 -7.53
CA SER A 810 -33.36 -25.96 -8.26
C SER A 810 -33.95 -25.08 -9.37
N LYS A 811 -33.55 -23.79 -9.51
CA LYS A 811 -34.11 -22.85 -10.52
C LYS A 811 -33.11 -22.38 -11.60
N ILE A 812 -31.87 -22.88 -11.60
CA ILE A 812 -30.72 -22.33 -12.34
C ILE A 812 -30.88 -22.32 -13.88
N PHE A 813 -31.59 -23.30 -14.45
CA PHE A 813 -31.60 -23.49 -15.91
C PHE A 813 -32.74 -22.76 -16.66
N LYS A 814 -33.69 -22.12 -15.96
CA LYS A 814 -34.86 -21.52 -16.63
C LYS A 814 -34.74 -20.04 -16.96
N ASP A 815 -33.97 -19.22 -16.21
CA ASP A 815 -33.83 -17.78 -16.49
C ASP A 815 -32.46 -17.22 -16.08
N VAL A 816 -31.50 -17.18 -17.01
CA VAL A 816 -30.16 -16.57 -16.79
C VAL A 816 -30.27 -15.07 -16.47
N THR A 817 -31.21 -14.37 -17.12
CA THR A 817 -31.46 -12.94 -16.91
C THR A 817 -31.96 -12.65 -15.49
N TYR A 818 -32.81 -13.52 -14.95
CA TYR A 818 -33.29 -13.43 -13.56
C TYR A 818 -32.15 -13.62 -12.55
N LEU A 819 -31.24 -14.56 -12.85
CA LEU A 819 -30.08 -14.85 -11.99
C LEU A 819 -29.16 -13.63 -11.89
N LEU A 820 -28.78 -13.01 -13.02
CA LEU A 820 -27.89 -11.85 -13.02
C LEU A 820 -28.51 -10.66 -12.30
N ALA A 821 -29.79 -10.37 -12.55
CA ALA A 821 -30.46 -9.21 -11.97
C ALA A 821 -30.62 -9.28 -10.44
N THR A 822 -30.67 -10.49 -9.87
CA THR A 822 -30.77 -10.68 -8.41
C THR A 822 -29.41 -10.84 -7.74
N ALA A 823 -28.46 -11.55 -8.37
CA ALA A 823 -27.17 -11.89 -7.77
C ALA A 823 -26.10 -10.78 -7.88
N VAL A 824 -26.16 -9.93 -8.92
CA VAL A 824 -25.15 -8.86 -9.09
C VAL A 824 -25.25 -7.83 -7.95
N PRO A 825 -26.42 -7.24 -7.62
CA PRO A 825 -26.50 -6.25 -6.55
C PRO A 825 -26.14 -6.79 -5.16
N SER A 826 -26.53 -8.04 -4.85
CA SER A 826 -26.27 -8.64 -3.53
C SER A 826 -24.79 -8.93 -3.26
N THR A 827 -23.98 -9.10 -4.32
CA THR A 827 -22.53 -9.35 -4.20
C THR A 827 -21.69 -8.06 -4.11
N ALA A 828 -22.31 -6.88 -4.15
CA ALA A 828 -21.61 -5.59 -4.13
C ALA A 828 -20.71 -5.39 -2.89
N THR A 829 -21.15 -5.85 -1.72
CA THR A 829 -20.39 -5.77 -0.45
C THR A 829 -19.08 -6.54 -0.53
N PHE A 830 -19.08 -7.72 -1.14
CA PHE A 830 -17.86 -8.51 -1.38
C PHE A 830 -16.90 -7.77 -2.32
N PHE A 831 -17.40 -7.17 -3.40
CA PHE A 831 -16.53 -6.44 -4.32
C PHE A 831 -15.96 -5.14 -3.71
N MET A 832 -16.68 -4.48 -2.80
CA MET A 832 -16.14 -3.36 -2.03
C MET A 832 -14.97 -3.78 -1.13
N THR A 833 -15.11 -4.89 -0.38
CA THR A 833 -13.98 -5.41 0.42
C THR A 833 -12.85 -5.94 -0.46
N TYR A 834 -13.16 -6.51 -1.62
CA TYR A 834 -12.17 -6.93 -2.61
C TYR A 834 -11.37 -5.74 -3.17
N VAL A 835 -11.99 -4.58 -3.44
CA VAL A 835 -11.27 -3.36 -3.86
C VAL A 835 -10.33 -2.85 -2.77
N LEU A 836 -10.75 -2.87 -1.51
CA LEU A 836 -9.90 -2.49 -0.38
C LEU A 836 -8.69 -3.42 -0.23
N THR A 837 -8.93 -4.73 -0.24
CA THR A 837 -7.90 -5.76 -0.03
C THR A 837 -7.00 -5.97 -1.25
N SER A 838 -7.57 -6.26 -2.43
CA SER A 838 -6.82 -6.53 -3.65
C SER A 838 -6.39 -5.26 -4.38
N GLY A 839 -7.04 -4.12 -4.13
CA GLY A 839 -6.66 -2.84 -4.73
C GLY A 839 -5.63 -2.13 -3.85
N TRP A 840 -6.07 -1.55 -2.73
CA TRP A 840 -5.24 -0.63 -1.95
C TRP A 840 -4.02 -1.32 -1.32
N ALA A 841 -4.20 -2.50 -0.71
CA ALA A 841 -3.07 -3.22 -0.14
C ALA A 841 -2.11 -3.76 -1.22
N SER A 842 -2.62 -4.14 -2.40
CA SER A 842 -1.75 -4.55 -3.51
C SER A 842 -0.89 -3.40 -4.04
N LEU A 843 -1.43 -2.18 -4.13
CA LEU A 843 -0.63 -0.99 -4.52
C LEU A 843 0.47 -0.70 -3.49
N SER A 844 0.18 -0.94 -2.20
CA SER A 844 1.17 -0.79 -1.13
C SER A 844 2.28 -1.83 -1.25
N ILE A 845 1.95 -3.09 -1.54
CA ILE A 845 2.90 -4.17 -1.80
C ILE A 845 3.75 -3.87 -3.04
N GLU A 846 3.11 -3.39 -4.11
CA GLU A 846 3.77 -2.99 -5.35
C GLU A 846 4.76 -1.85 -5.11
N LEU A 847 4.43 -0.89 -4.24
CA LEU A 847 5.36 0.17 -3.86
C LEU A 847 6.57 -0.38 -3.08
N MET A 848 6.32 -1.28 -2.12
CA MET A 848 7.37 -1.84 -1.26
C MET A 848 8.34 -2.79 -1.97
N GLN A 849 7.93 -3.45 -3.05
CA GLN A 849 8.73 -4.43 -3.81
C GLN A 849 9.34 -5.54 -2.91
N PRO A 850 8.54 -6.26 -2.09
CA PRO A 850 9.05 -7.24 -1.13
C PRO A 850 9.85 -8.38 -1.77
N PHE A 851 9.45 -8.83 -2.96
CA PHE A 851 10.23 -9.82 -3.72
C PHE A 851 11.62 -9.28 -4.14
N GLY A 852 11.68 -8.01 -4.55
CA GLY A 852 12.94 -7.32 -4.86
C GLY A 852 13.84 -7.21 -3.62
N LEU A 853 13.27 -6.86 -2.47
CA LEU A 853 13.96 -6.80 -1.18
C LEU A 853 14.51 -8.16 -0.76
N LEU A 854 13.68 -9.21 -0.76
CA LEU A 854 14.07 -10.58 -0.41
C LEU A 854 15.20 -11.09 -1.31
N ARG A 855 15.09 -10.84 -2.63
CA ARG A 855 16.14 -11.20 -3.58
C ARG A 855 17.44 -10.45 -3.28
N ASN A 856 17.37 -9.15 -3.00
CA ASN A 856 18.55 -8.34 -2.65
C ASN A 856 19.23 -8.86 -1.37
N LEU A 857 18.44 -9.17 -0.34
CA LEU A 857 18.94 -9.77 0.90
C LEU A 857 19.60 -11.14 0.63
N PHE A 858 18.98 -11.99 -0.20
CA PHE A 858 19.54 -13.30 -0.57
C PHE A 858 20.91 -13.17 -1.25
N TYR A 859 21.02 -12.36 -2.31
CA TYR A 859 22.30 -12.23 -3.03
C TYR A 859 23.40 -11.57 -2.19
N ARG A 860 23.04 -10.62 -1.32
CA ARG A 860 24.01 -9.89 -0.52
C ARG A 860 24.48 -10.67 0.70
N PHE A 861 23.58 -11.33 1.41
CA PHE A 861 23.92 -12.04 2.65
C PHE A 861 24.26 -13.51 2.42
N ILE A 862 23.59 -14.21 1.49
CA ILE A 862 23.81 -15.65 1.26
C ILE A 862 24.89 -15.86 0.19
N LEU A 863 24.81 -15.17 -0.95
CA LEU A 863 25.79 -15.30 -2.04
C LEU A 863 26.98 -14.34 -1.94
N ARG A 864 27.03 -13.46 -0.92
CA ARG A 864 28.10 -12.48 -0.66
C ARG A 864 28.54 -11.68 -1.88
N ASN A 865 27.60 -11.32 -2.75
CA ASN A 865 27.90 -10.59 -3.98
C ASN A 865 27.53 -9.10 -3.88
N ASN A 866 28.53 -8.24 -4.07
CA ASN A 866 28.38 -6.78 -4.00
C ASN A 866 28.27 -6.10 -5.39
N ASP A 867 28.38 -6.83 -6.50
CA ASP A 867 28.34 -6.23 -7.84
C ASP A 867 26.92 -5.77 -8.22
N VAL A 868 26.77 -4.44 -8.33
CA VAL A 868 25.54 -3.73 -8.73
C VAL A 868 24.99 -4.24 -10.08
N THR A 869 25.87 -4.68 -10.98
CA THR A 869 25.51 -5.18 -12.32
C THR A 869 24.97 -6.62 -12.35
N THR A 870 25.06 -7.35 -11.23
CA THR A 870 24.64 -8.75 -11.17
C THR A 870 23.13 -8.93 -11.02
N TYR A 871 22.46 -7.90 -10.49
CA TYR A 871 21.03 -7.91 -10.21
C TYR A 871 20.25 -7.69 -11.51
N GLY A 872 19.57 -8.73 -12.02
CA GLY A 872 18.81 -8.62 -13.26
C GLY A 872 17.76 -7.50 -13.22
N THR A 873 17.77 -6.64 -14.25
CA THR A 873 16.80 -5.55 -14.48
C THR A 873 15.36 -6.08 -14.59
N TYR A 874 14.42 -5.48 -13.86
CA TYR A 874 13.00 -5.85 -13.91
C TYR A 874 12.29 -5.15 -15.08
N THR A 875 11.37 -5.85 -15.73
CA THR A 875 10.47 -5.27 -16.75
C THR A 875 9.06 -5.15 -16.20
N PHE A 876 8.36 -4.07 -16.51
CA PHE A 876 6.98 -3.87 -16.04
C PHE A 876 6.06 -5.04 -16.44
N PRO A 877 5.26 -5.60 -15.51
CA PRO A 877 4.42 -6.76 -15.76
C PRO A 877 3.07 -6.38 -16.38
N TYR A 878 3.05 -5.83 -17.59
CA TYR A 878 1.80 -5.43 -18.29
C TYR A 878 0.72 -6.53 -18.33
N HIS A 879 1.13 -7.79 -18.46
CA HIS A 879 0.24 -8.95 -18.46
C HIS A 879 -0.51 -9.22 -17.15
N THR A 880 -0.12 -8.63 -16.01
CA THR A 880 -0.82 -8.73 -14.72
C THR A 880 -1.60 -7.46 -14.39
N GLU A 881 -0.97 -6.30 -14.55
CA GLU A 881 -1.56 -5.02 -14.10
C GLU A 881 -2.61 -4.46 -15.06
N VAL A 882 -2.45 -4.61 -16.39
CA VAL A 882 -3.47 -4.16 -17.35
C VAL A 882 -4.80 -4.89 -17.11
N PRO A 883 -4.84 -6.24 -16.99
CA PRO A 883 -6.08 -6.94 -16.68
C PRO A 883 -6.71 -6.55 -15.34
N ARG A 884 -5.89 -6.31 -14.31
CA ARG A 884 -6.37 -5.93 -12.98
C ARG A 884 -7.08 -4.58 -13.00
N ILE A 885 -6.47 -3.57 -13.63
CA ILE A 885 -7.09 -2.24 -13.78
C ILE A 885 -8.39 -2.33 -14.58
N LEU A 886 -8.39 -3.10 -15.68
CA LEU A 886 -9.60 -3.29 -16.49
C LEU A 886 -10.73 -4.00 -15.71
N LEU A 887 -10.39 -4.94 -14.82
CA LEU A 887 -11.37 -5.57 -13.92
C LEU A 887 -12.00 -4.56 -12.94
N PHE A 888 -11.20 -3.69 -12.34
CA PHE A 888 -11.72 -2.64 -11.46
C PHE A 888 -12.54 -1.59 -12.23
N GLY A 889 -12.16 -1.28 -13.47
CA GLY A 889 -12.99 -0.51 -14.39
C GLY A 889 -14.34 -1.20 -14.64
N LEU A 890 -14.34 -2.51 -14.87
CA LEU A 890 -15.58 -3.30 -15.04
C LEU A 890 -16.48 -3.21 -13.81
N PHE A 891 -15.93 -3.32 -12.59
CA PHE A 891 -16.72 -3.13 -11.36
C PHE A 891 -17.33 -1.73 -11.31
N GLY A 892 -16.53 -0.71 -11.62
CA GLY A 892 -17.00 0.67 -11.68
C GLY A 892 -18.17 0.87 -12.63
N PHE A 893 -18.12 0.32 -13.85
CA PHE A 893 -19.25 0.37 -14.78
C PHE A 893 -20.46 -0.39 -14.26
N VAL A 894 -20.32 -1.69 -14.01
CA VAL A 894 -21.46 -2.57 -13.65
C VAL A 894 -22.19 -2.07 -12.40
N TYR A 895 -21.46 -1.65 -11.37
CA TYR A 895 -22.05 -1.26 -10.10
C TYR A 895 -22.39 0.23 -10.03
N SER A 896 -21.96 1.07 -10.98
CA SER A 896 -22.21 2.53 -10.92
C SER A 896 -23.67 2.89 -10.68
N THR A 897 -24.61 2.25 -11.40
CA THR A 897 -26.05 2.51 -11.31
C THR A 897 -26.77 1.59 -10.33
N LEU A 898 -26.15 0.48 -9.92
CA LEU A 898 -26.76 -0.54 -9.06
C LEU A 898 -26.42 -0.34 -7.58
N CYS A 899 -25.15 -0.03 -7.29
CA CYS A 899 -24.60 0.25 -5.96
C CYS A 899 -23.52 1.35 -6.08
N PRO A 900 -23.92 2.63 -6.12
CA PRO A 900 -22.99 3.75 -6.34
C PRO A 900 -21.87 3.86 -5.29
N LEU A 901 -22.08 3.31 -4.09
CA LEU A 901 -21.14 3.36 -2.96
C LEU A 901 -19.77 2.72 -3.25
N ILE A 902 -19.65 1.86 -4.27
CA ILE A 902 -18.34 1.31 -4.68
C ILE A 902 -17.43 2.36 -5.37
N LEU A 903 -18.02 3.39 -5.98
CA LEU A 903 -17.29 4.35 -6.82
C LEU A 903 -16.26 5.18 -6.02
N PRO A 904 -16.55 5.71 -4.81
CA PRO A 904 -15.53 6.36 -3.98
C PRO A 904 -14.31 5.48 -3.68
N PHE A 905 -14.51 4.19 -3.37
CA PHE A 905 -13.40 3.26 -3.10
C PHE A 905 -12.53 3.03 -4.32
N LEU A 906 -13.16 2.95 -5.51
CA LEU A 906 -12.45 2.84 -6.78
C LEU A 906 -11.70 4.13 -7.13
N LEU A 907 -12.27 5.30 -6.87
CA LEU A 907 -11.60 6.59 -7.10
C LEU A 907 -10.32 6.73 -6.28
N VAL A 908 -10.35 6.33 -5.00
CA VAL A 908 -9.14 6.28 -4.17
C VAL A 908 -8.12 5.29 -4.74
N TYR A 909 -8.57 4.11 -5.18
CA TYR A 909 -7.68 3.13 -5.83
C TYR A 909 -7.00 3.72 -7.08
N PHE A 910 -7.75 4.32 -8.00
CA PHE A 910 -7.21 4.87 -9.24
C PHE A 910 -6.28 6.07 -9.00
N SER A 911 -6.56 6.88 -7.98
CA SER A 911 -5.69 7.98 -7.54
C SER A 911 -4.35 7.46 -7.01
N LEU A 912 -4.39 6.46 -6.12
CA LEU A 912 -3.18 5.82 -5.60
C LEU A 912 -2.41 5.07 -6.70
N ALA A 913 -3.11 4.36 -7.59
CA ALA A 913 -2.52 3.65 -8.71
C ALA A 913 -1.76 4.59 -9.64
N TYR A 914 -2.33 5.77 -9.93
CA TYR A 914 -1.69 6.80 -10.75
C TYR A 914 -0.33 7.22 -10.17
N LEU A 915 -0.27 7.50 -8.86
CA LEU A 915 0.97 7.89 -8.18
C LEU A 915 1.99 6.74 -8.10
N VAL A 916 1.55 5.56 -7.66
CA VAL A 916 2.43 4.41 -7.43
C VAL A 916 3.05 3.91 -8.73
N TYR A 917 2.25 3.70 -9.78
CA TYR A 917 2.79 3.15 -11.03
C TYR A 917 3.66 4.15 -11.78
N ARG A 918 3.35 5.46 -11.75
CA ARG A 918 4.26 6.49 -12.30
C ARG A 918 5.61 6.44 -11.61
N ASN A 919 5.62 6.44 -10.28
CA ASN A 919 6.86 6.34 -9.50
C ASN A 919 7.65 5.06 -9.80
N GLN A 920 6.97 3.92 -9.97
CA GLN A 920 7.63 2.64 -10.28
C GLN A 920 8.20 2.58 -11.70
N ILE A 921 7.47 3.10 -12.69
CA ILE A 921 7.94 3.16 -14.10
C ILE A 921 9.19 4.04 -14.20
N LEU A 922 9.24 5.17 -13.50
CA LEU A 922 10.38 6.10 -13.54
C LEU A 922 11.63 5.57 -12.85
N ASN A 923 11.48 4.79 -11.78
CA ASN A 923 12.62 4.43 -10.92
C ASN A 923 13.02 2.96 -10.98
N VAL A 924 12.08 2.01 -11.12
CA VAL A 924 12.34 0.57 -10.95
C VAL A 924 12.37 -0.19 -12.27
N TYR A 925 11.43 0.06 -13.17
CA TYR A 925 11.23 -0.78 -14.35
C TYR A 925 12.01 -0.31 -15.58
N VAL A 926 12.64 -1.26 -16.27
CA VAL A 926 13.38 -1.03 -17.52
C VAL A 926 12.62 -1.62 -18.70
N THR A 927 12.46 -0.83 -19.76
CA THR A 927 11.94 -1.29 -21.06
C THR A 927 13.01 -2.08 -21.82
N LYS A 928 12.65 -3.28 -22.30
CA LYS A 928 13.53 -4.13 -23.12
C LYS A 928 13.06 -4.28 -24.57
N TYR A 929 11.77 -4.04 -24.78
CA TYR A 929 11.06 -4.15 -26.04
C TYR A 929 9.71 -3.44 -25.86
N GLU A 930 9.16 -2.95 -26.95
CA GLU A 930 7.90 -2.21 -26.97
C GLU A 930 6.92 -2.82 -27.98
N THR A 931 5.62 -2.59 -27.75
CA THR A 931 4.57 -2.97 -28.69
C THR A 931 4.06 -1.78 -29.52
N GLY A 932 4.43 -0.57 -29.13
CA GLY A 932 3.94 0.67 -29.72
C GLY A 932 2.50 1.01 -29.34
N GLY A 933 2.02 0.60 -28.17
CA GLY A 933 0.66 0.90 -27.68
C GLY A 933 -0.42 -0.10 -28.09
N THR A 934 -0.06 -1.33 -28.49
CA THR A 934 -1.04 -2.36 -28.92
C THR A 934 -1.90 -2.94 -27.78
N TYR A 935 -1.65 -2.53 -26.55
CA TYR A 935 -2.53 -2.79 -25.40
C TYR A 935 -3.82 -1.95 -25.45
N TRP A 936 -3.83 -0.79 -26.10
CA TRP A 936 -5.01 0.09 -26.11
C TRP A 936 -6.26 -0.54 -26.77
N PRO A 937 -6.18 -1.26 -27.90
CA PRO A 937 -7.34 -1.99 -28.41
C PRO A 937 -7.93 -3.01 -27.42
N ILE A 938 -7.11 -3.58 -26.52
CA ILE A 938 -7.60 -4.47 -25.46
C ILE A 938 -8.42 -3.63 -24.47
N VAL A 939 -7.86 -2.50 -24.02
CA VAL A 939 -8.55 -1.53 -23.14
C VAL A 939 -9.89 -1.12 -23.74
N HIS A 940 -9.90 -0.62 -24.97
CA HIS A 940 -11.12 -0.16 -25.66
C HIS A 940 -12.18 -1.25 -25.72
N ASN A 941 -11.83 -2.45 -26.21
CA ASN A 941 -12.78 -3.55 -26.34
C ASN A 941 -13.35 -3.98 -24.98
N THR A 942 -12.52 -3.99 -23.94
CA THR A 942 -12.96 -4.36 -22.59
C THR A 942 -13.85 -3.29 -21.97
N THR A 943 -13.56 -2.01 -22.16
CA THR A 943 -14.44 -0.92 -21.69
C THR A 943 -15.80 -1.00 -22.38
N ILE A 944 -15.85 -1.21 -23.70
CA ILE A 944 -17.11 -1.44 -24.42
C ILE A 944 -17.84 -2.67 -23.86
N PHE A 945 -17.13 -3.78 -23.63
CA PHE A 945 -17.72 -4.97 -23.01
C PHE A 945 -18.30 -4.67 -21.63
N SER A 946 -17.58 -3.93 -20.77
CA SER A 946 -18.06 -3.52 -19.44
C SER A 946 -19.31 -2.64 -19.51
N MET A 947 -19.37 -1.70 -20.45
CA MET A 947 -20.54 -0.85 -20.68
C MET A 947 -21.75 -1.65 -21.17
N VAL A 948 -21.56 -2.52 -22.16
CA VAL A 948 -22.64 -3.39 -22.66
C VAL A 948 -23.11 -4.33 -21.56
N LEU A 949 -22.19 -4.89 -20.76
CA LEU A 949 -22.53 -5.74 -19.62
C LEU A 949 -23.35 -4.98 -18.57
N MET A 950 -22.94 -3.76 -18.22
CA MET A 950 -23.71 -2.87 -17.34
C MET A 950 -25.13 -2.64 -17.88
N GLN A 951 -25.28 -2.33 -19.17
CA GLN A 951 -26.57 -2.08 -19.81
C GLN A 951 -27.46 -3.34 -19.83
N VAL A 952 -26.90 -4.52 -20.14
CA VAL A 952 -27.63 -5.80 -20.12
C VAL A 952 -28.10 -6.14 -18.71
N ILE A 953 -27.25 -5.95 -17.69
CA ILE A 953 -27.63 -6.17 -16.28
C ILE A 953 -28.70 -5.15 -15.86
N ALA A 954 -28.56 -3.87 -16.21
CA ALA A 954 -29.56 -2.86 -15.89
C ALA A 954 -30.93 -3.16 -16.55
N MET A 955 -30.93 -3.56 -17.82
CA MET A 955 -32.14 -4.00 -18.53
C MET A 955 -32.83 -5.17 -17.80
N ALA A 956 -32.05 -6.16 -17.36
CA ALA A 956 -32.53 -7.30 -16.58
C ALA A 956 -33.13 -6.87 -15.23
N VAL A 957 -32.46 -5.97 -14.50
CA VAL A 957 -32.92 -5.46 -13.20
C VAL A 957 -34.20 -4.63 -13.35
N PHE A 958 -34.29 -3.74 -14.35
CA PHE A 958 -35.51 -2.96 -14.61
C PHE A 958 -36.70 -3.85 -15.01
N GLY A 959 -36.43 -4.90 -15.78
CA GLY A 959 -37.43 -5.91 -16.13
C GLY A 959 -37.99 -6.63 -14.90
N LEU A 960 -37.12 -7.08 -13.99
CA LEU A 960 -37.54 -7.71 -12.73
C LEU A 960 -38.34 -6.77 -11.83
N LYS A 961 -37.99 -5.48 -11.80
CA LYS A 961 -38.71 -4.46 -11.02
C LYS A 961 -40.00 -3.98 -11.69
N LYS A 962 -40.52 -4.68 -12.70
CA LYS A 962 -41.77 -4.36 -13.44
C LYS A 962 -41.77 -2.97 -14.11
N SER A 963 -40.61 -2.39 -14.39
CA SER A 963 -40.48 -1.15 -15.16
C SER A 963 -40.17 -1.46 -16.63
N THR A 964 -41.19 -1.95 -17.34
CA THR A 964 -41.07 -2.42 -18.73
C THR A 964 -40.65 -1.30 -19.69
N VAL A 965 -41.13 -0.08 -19.46
CA VAL A 965 -40.77 1.09 -20.28
C VAL A 965 -39.29 1.43 -20.11
N ALA A 966 -38.80 1.59 -18.87
CA ALA A 966 -37.39 1.90 -18.63
C ALA A 966 -36.45 0.80 -19.16
N SER A 967 -36.84 -0.48 -19.02
CA SER A 967 -36.10 -1.62 -19.60
C SER A 967 -36.02 -1.53 -21.13
N SER A 968 -37.14 -1.18 -21.79
CA SER A 968 -37.20 -1.02 -23.26
C SER A 968 -36.31 0.11 -23.75
N PHE A 969 -36.20 1.22 -23.00
CA PHE A 969 -35.29 2.33 -23.32
C PHE A 969 -33.81 1.96 -23.18
N VAL A 970 -33.43 0.85 -22.55
CA VAL A 970 -32.02 0.40 -22.53
C VAL A 970 -31.62 -0.26 -23.85
N ILE A 971 -32.56 -0.82 -24.62
CA ILE A 971 -32.27 -1.52 -25.89
C ILE A 971 -31.62 -0.59 -26.93
N PRO A 972 -32.15 0.62 -27.21
CA PRO A 972 -31.48 1.58 -28.10
C PRO A 972 -30.07 1.94 -27.64
N LEU A 973 -29.84 2.06 -26.33
CA LEU A 973 -28.54 2.40 -25.76
C LEU A 973 -27.48 1.32 -26.04
N ILE A 974 -27.86 0.03 -25.97
CA ILE A 974 -26.99 -1.09 -26.33
C ILE A 974 -26.63 -1.02 -27.82
N ILE A 975 -27.62 -0.80 -28.68
CA ILE A 975 -27.42 -0.69 -30.14
C ILE A 975 -26.46 0.47 -30.45
N LEU A 976 -26.70 1.66 -29.87
CA LEU A 976 -25.85 2.83 -30.05
C LEU A 976 -24.42 2.57 -29.58
N THR A 977 -24.24 1.87 -28.46
CA THR A 977 -22.90 1.51 -27.94
C THR A 977 -22.16 0.56 -28.89
N LEU A 978 -22.85 -0.42 -29.47
CA LEU A 978 -22.28 -1.36 -30.44
C LEU A 978 -21.96 -0.67 -31.77
N LEU A 979 -22.84 0.21 -32.27
CA LEU A 979 -22.58 1.03 -33.46
C LEU A 979 -21.37 1.95 -33.27
N PHE A 980 -21.26 2.59 -32.10
CA PHE A 980 -20.10 3.39 -31.72
C PHE A 980 -18.81 2.56 -31.72
N ASN A 981 -18.85 1.35 -31.17
CA ASN A 981 -17.69 0.45 -31.18
C ASN A 981 -17.31 0.05 -32.62
N GLU A 982 -18.28 -0.24 -33.47
CA GLU A 982 -18.03 -0.55 -34.88
C GLU A 982 -17.38 0.62 -35.61
N TYR A 983 -17.89 1.84 -35.41
CA TYR A 983 -17.30 3.07 -35.95
C TYR A 983 -15.84 3.24 -35.50
N CYS A 984 -15.56 3.10 -34.19
CA CYS A 984 -14.19 3.20 -33.66
C CYS A 984 -13.28 2.10 -34.21
N ARG A 985 -13.81 0.88 -34.40
CA ARG A 985 -13.09 -0.25 -34.96
C ARG A 985 -12.68 0.02 -36.41
N GLN A 986 -13.60 0.49 -37.24
CA GLN A 986 -13.31 0.84 -38.64
C GLN A 986 -12.32 2.00 -38.75
N ARG A 987 -12.46 3.02 -37.90
CA ARG A 987 -11.62 4.23 -37.93
C ARG A 987 -10.21 4.01 -37.40
N PHE A 988 -10.06 3.39 -36.23
CA PHE A 988 -8.79 3.39 -35.48
C PHE A 988 -8.07 2.04 -35.49
N GLN A 989 -8.78 0.91 -35.54
CA GLN A 989 -8.15 -0.41 -35.48
C GLN A 989 -7.12 -0.68 -36.59
N PRO A 990 -7.31 -0.22 -37.85
CA PRO A 990 -6.31 -0.40 -38.90
C PRO A 990 -4.91 0.12 -38.52
N LEU A 991 -4.84 1.24 -37.78
CA LEU A 991 -3.58 1.86 -37.34
C LEU A 991 -2.81 1.03 -36.28
N PHE A 992 -3.48 0.08 -35.61
CA PHE A 992 -2.84 -0.86 -34.69
C PHE A 992 -2.45 -2.18 -35.34
N LYS A 993 -3.01 -2.49 -36.52
CA LYS A 993 -2.69 -3.70 -37.28
C LYS A 993 -1.60 -3.45 -38.33
N HIS A 994 -1.61 -2.28 -38.95
CA HIS A 994 -0.75 -1.94 -40.07
C HIS A 994 -0.05 -0.60 -39.85
N ILE A 995 1.16 -0.47 -40.42
CA ILE A 995 1.90 0.79 -40.47
C ILE A 995 1.52 1.49 -41.78
N PRO A 996 1.17 2.80 -41.76
CA PRO A 996 0.88 3.54 -42.99
C PRO A 996 2.10 3.60 -43.92
N ALA A 997 1.91 3.21 -45.18
CA ALA A 997 2.98 3.22 -46.19
C ALA A 997 3.59 4.61 -46.39
N GLN A 998 2.77 5.67 -46.35
CA GLN A 998 3.20 7.06 -46.49
C GLN A 998 4.31 7.44 -45.49
N ILE A 999 4.19 7.00 -44.23
CA ILE A 999 5.18 7.29 -43.18
C ILE A 999 6.52 6.63 -43.52
N LEU A 1000 6.48 5.35 -43.93
CA LEU A 1000 7.70 4.62 -44.28
C LEU A 1000 8.41 5.20 -45.50
N ILE A 1001 7.66 5.64 -46.52
CA ILE A 1001 8.22 6.28 -47.71
C ILE A 1001 8.89 7.61 -47.36
N GLU A 1002 8.24 8.43 -46.52
CA GLU A 1002 8.81 9.71 -46.12
C GLU A 1002 10.09 9.52 -45.28
N MET A 1003 10.11 8.52 -44.39
CA MET A 1003 11.32 8.16 -43.63
C MET A 1003 12.44 7.67 -44.56
N ASP A 1004 12.13 6.85 -45.56
CA ASP A 1004 13.11 6.39 -46.56
C ASP A 1004 13.68 7.58 -47.34
N ARG A 1005 12.83 8.54 -47.76
CA ARG A 1005 13.24 9.76 -48.45
C ARG A 1005 14.16 10.65 -47.60
N GLN A 1006 13.85 10.79 -46.31
CA GLN A 1006 14.70 11.53 -45.38
C GLN A 1006 16.07 10.87 -45.18
N ASP A 1007 16.13 9.55 -45.00
CA ASP A 1007 17.41 8.86 -44.82
C ASP A 1007 18.28 8.86 -46.09
N GLU A 1008 17.65 8.87 -47.27
CA GLU A 1008 18.33 9.06 -48.56
C GLU A 1008 18.91 10.49 -48.67
N GLN A 1009 18.14 11.51 -48.28
CA GLN A 1009 18.61 12.90 -48.24
C GLN A 1009 19.74 13.12 -47.24
N ASP A 1010 19.67 12.46 -46.07
CA ASP A 1010 20.68 12.51 -45.02
C ASP A 1010 21.92 11.65 -45.32
N GLY A 1011 21.91 10.84 -46.39
CA GLY A 1011 23.01 9.95 -46.76
C GLY A 1011 23.22 8.74 -45.83
N LYS A 1012 22.29 8.44 -44.92
CA LYS A 1012 22.42 7.42 -43.86
C LYS A 1012 22.16 5.99 -44.34
N MET A 1013 21.70 5.81 -45.58
CA MET A 1013 21.14 4.54 -46.04
C MET A 1013 22.15 3.38 -46.10
N LYS A 1014 23.41 3.66 -46.48
CA LYS A 1014 24.48 2.65 -46.52
C LYS A 1014 24.79 2.10 -45.12
N ASP A 1015 24.90 2.98 -44.14
CA ASP A 1015 25.16 2.60 -42.73
C ASP A 1015 24.02 1.76 -42.15
N ILE A 1016 22.76 2.07 -42.51
CA ILE A 1016 21.60 1.29 -42.11
C ILE A 1016 21.67 -0.12 -42.71
N HIS A 1017 22.02 -0.26 -43.99
CA HIS A 1017 22.15 -1.55 -44.67
C HIS A 1017 23.24 -2.45 -44.06
N GLU A 1018 24.36 -1.87 -43.62
CA GLU A 1018 25.42 -2.64 -42.92
C GLU A 1018 24.96 -3.08 -41.52
N LYS A 1019 24.35 -2.17 -40.75
CA LYS A 1019 23.83 -2.48 -39.40
C LYS A 1019 22.73 -3.53 -39.44
N LEU A 1020 21.91 -3.57 -40.49
CA LEU A 1020 20.82 -4.55 -40.65
C LEU A 1020 21.32 -5.99 -40.65
N LYS A 1021 22.44 -6.28 -41.32
CA LYS A 1021 23.05 -7.62 -41.38
C LYS A 1021 23.53 -8.11 -40.02
N LEU A 1022 23.97 -7.19 -39.15
CA LEU A 1022 24.45 -7.49 -37.81
C LEU A 1022 23.34 -7.51 -36.75
N ALA A 1023 22.20 -6.86 -37.02
CA ALA A 1023 21.13 -6.67 -36.04
C ALA A 1023 20.47 -7.99 -35.61
N TYR A 1024 20.30 -8.94 -36.54
CA TYR A 1024 19.54 -10.18 -36.31
C TYR A 1024 20.41 -11.44 -36.18
N THR A 1025 21.66 -11.33 -35.74
CA THR A 1025 22.53 -12.50 -35.55
C THR A 1025 22.02 -13.41 -34.42
N GLN A 1026 21.62 -14.64 -34.75
CA GLN A 1026 21.21 -15.65 -33.76
C GLN A 1026 22.41 -16.10 -32.89
N PHE A 1027 23.62 -16.02 -33.46
CA PHE A 1027 24.88 -16.41 -32.84
C PHE A 1027 25.83 -15.21 -32.85
N LYS A 1028 26.28 -14.75 -31.67
CA LYS A 1028 27.38 -13.77 -31.61
C LYS A 1028 28.68 -14.50 -31.92
N CYS A 1029 29.07 -14.53 -33.20
CA CYS A 1029 30.41 -14.95 -33.55
C CYS A 1029 31.36 -13.83 -33.13
N LYS A 1030 32.20 -14.05 -32.11
CA LYS A 1030 33.36 -13.18 -31.89
C LYS A 1030 34.40 -13.59 -32.94
N SER A 1031 34.27 -13.10 -34.17
CA SER A 1031 35.40 -13.09 -35.09
C SER A 1031 36.38 -12.02 -34.58
N ARG A 1032 37.25 -12.38 -33.64
CA ARG A 1032 38.49 -11.66 -33.44
C ARG A 1032 39.46 -12.20 -34.50
N THR A 1033 39.62 -11.47 -35.59
CA THR A 1033 40.85 -11.57 -36.40
C THR A 1033 41.99 -11.12 -35.50
N LEU A 1034 42.95 -12.02 -35.29
CA LEU A 1034 44.17 -11.77 -34.52
C LEU A 1034 45.05 -10.86 -35.39
N GLY A 1035 44.98 -9.54 -35.20
CA GLY A 1035 45.86 -8.62 -35.95
C GLY A 1035 45.44 -7.16 -36.06
N ASP A 1036 44.17 -6.79 -35.89
CA ASP A 1036 43.78 -5.39 -36.02
C ASP A 1036 43.96 -4.60 -34.70
N PRO A 1037 44.59 -3.41 -34.73
CA PRO A 1037 44.69 -2.55 -33.55
C PRO A 1037 43.30 -2.14 -33.09
N MET A 1038 43.10 -2.07 -31.77
CA MET A 1038 41.83 -1.63 -31.19
C MET A 1038 41.39 -0.29 -31.80
N PRO A 1039 40.17 -0.15 -32.36
CA PRO A 1039 39.65 1.18 -32.61
C PRO A 1039 39.49 1.89 -31.27
N PRO A 1040 39.82 3.19 -31.17
CA PRO A 1040 39.62 3.92 -29.93
C PRO A 1040 38.15 3.87 -29.57
N ASP A 1041 37.86 3.56 -28.30
CA ASP A 1041 36.53 3.67 -27.72
C ASP A 1041 35.97 5.08 -28.01
N HIS A 1042 34.99 5.18 -28.91
CA HIS A 1042 34.29 6.42 -29.23
C HIS A 1042 33.34 6.89 -28.11
N ASN A 1043 33.65 6.58 -26.86
CA ASN A 1043 33.00 7.14 -25.67
C ASN A 1043 33.96 7.90 -24.73
N ASN A 1044 35.22 8.13 -25.15
CA ASN A 1044 36.06 9.17 -24.55
C ASN A 1044 35.97 10.46 -25.39
N CYS A 1045 34.84 11.17 -25.31
CA CYS A 1045 34.93 12.62 -25.46
C CYS A 1045 35.70 13.13 -24.24
N ARG A 1046 36.97 13.51 -24.45
CA ARG A 1046 37.81 14.15 -23.45
C ARG A 1046 37.07 15.37 -22.89
N LEU A 1047 37.01 15.40 -21.57
CA LEU A 1047 36.38 16.43 -20.76
C LEU A 1047 37.48 17.40 -20.29
N GLU A 1048 38.25 17.94 -21.25
CA GLU A 1048 39.37 18.87 -20.97
C GLU A 1048 39.22 20.25 -21.61
N ASP A 1049 38.19 20.53 -22.42
CA ASP A 1049 37.98 21.85 -23.05
C ASP A 1049 36.81 22.68 -22.46
N LEU A 1050 36.39 22.41 -21.22
CA LEU A 1050 35.40 23.24 -20.52
C LEU A 1050 35.89 23.61 -19.11
N GLU A 1051 37.10 24.15 -19.01
CA GLU A 1051 37.45 25.04 -17.90
C GLU A 1051 36.74 26.39 -18.10
N LEU A 1052 35.57 26.53 -17.49
CA LEU A 1052 34.96 27.84 -17.23
C LEU A 1052 35.84 28.57 -16.22
N LYS A 1053 36.62 29.55 -16.72
CA LYS A 1053 37.28 30.57 -15.89
C LYS A 1053 36.25 31.26 -14.98
N PRO A 1054 36.54 31.47 -13.68
CA PRO A 1054 35.66 32.20 -12.80
C PRO A 1054 35.78 33.70 -13.08
N GLY A 1055 34.69 34.33 -13.48
CA GLY A 1055 34.61 35.79 -13.53
C GLY A 1055 33.74 36.33 -14.65
N LYS A 1056 32.44 36.47 -14.35
CA LYS A 1056 31.54 37.60 -14.69
C LYS A 1056 30.08 37.16 -14.55
N SER A 1057 29.36 37.78 -13.62
CA SER A 1057 27.93 38.04 -13.78
C SER A 1057 27.73 39.10 -14.89
N PRO A 1058 26.50 39.39 -15.38
CA PRO A 1058 25.17 38.82 -15.15
C PRO A 1058 24.44 38.44 -16.47
N VAL A 1059 23.18 37.98 -16.40
CA VAL A 1059 21.99 38.59 -17.04
C VAL A 1059 20.80 37.61 -17.00
N HIS A 1060 19.69 38.15 -16.49
CA HIS A 1060 18.32 37.63 -16.52
C HIS A 1060 17.90 37.00 -17.86
N LEU A 1061 17.08 35.95 -17.80
CA LEU A 1061 15.83 35.90 -18.59
C LEU A 1061 14.87 34.84 -18.03
N SER A 1062 13.73 35.36 -17.61
CA SER A 1062 12.48 34.70 -17.22
C SER A 1062 11.73 34.12 -18.43
N ALA A 1063 11.16 32.93 -18.28
CA ALA A 1063 9.80 32.54 -18.69
C ALA A 1063 9.53 31.10 -18.24
#